data_AF-A0A8R2ARI7-F1
#
_entry.id   AF-A0A8R2ARI7-F1
#
_cell.length_a   1.000
_cell.length_b   1.000
_cell.length_c   1.000
_cell.angle_alpha   90.00
_cell.angle_beta   90.00
_cell.angle_gamma   90.00
#
_symmetry.space_group_name_H-M   'P 1'
#
loop_
_entity.id
_entity.type
_entity.pdbx_description
1 polymer ?
#
loop_
_entity_poly.entity_id
_entity_poly.type
_entity_poly.pdbx_seq_one_letter_code
_entity_poly.pdbx_strand_id
1 'polypeptide(L)'
;MSRIYEEVDPIYAATCSDITLCSNSKGFFKGLADDLVSLAGEEWLNKFELVEDGKKVTFFMENKEVMEALTEVLSRIQPLHRGKDARISSQRRGDAQSALKNEDLMKALALASQAVLRAPVTGENEAIDGGVSLALALWLRSEILLKLNRPQAALEDLKLALKERLPARMRAHYYWRMGHCYRGTGEATRAKVSYELAGRLLAKDEVAKTQLTKDIETLDYTVQSKRPPDKNATTLTGGAKLNLPSLSKLLKIVEEENKGRFAVASAPVRTGDVLLVDSPYAACLLSDYYGTHCLHCFRRLADCEESAPVWCPKCSGVVFCSIECRDTAVSSYHSFECQFLDLFVGSGMSILSHIALRMVTQSDLETCLTIHSKYISNDIKTVEGSVLNDIEGVAKKSKMKSRKERLNRNKKSHKMSVEKNDRVDVMEDKLEDKNNFEEKLELKAAQVYSLCTHSDRRRGDDYLKRIVMGYFLTECLKHAGFFKNCNKNNLTKAQQSICELIVRNLQLLQFNAHEIYETVRGEHQFSGSKPLYFAVGIYPVGALFNHECYPAVTRYFEGRKIVLRATRPLTPGEVVSENYGPHFMMRTLRERQRALACRYWFHCECTACKEDWPTMKQMNNDSISYIRCSNLACRGKLRGSVQRMGDRCSLCSTPIDKDLVTVKIDTINKCTAQYQEGAKLMDKEMPEEATATLCSAIDSFHEAGRPPHLETHLAQEALRSCFAVRGNIHILKKDGEKDNENK
;
A
#
# COMPACT_ATOMS: atom_id res chain seq x y z
N MET A 1 7.94 13.50 8.97
CA MET A 1 8.14 14.27 10.18
C MET A 1 9.26 13.77 11.09
N SER A 2 9.72 12.49 11.09
CA SER A 2 10.95 12.15 11.84
C SER A 2 12.15 13.01 11.42
N ARG A 3 12.42 13.13 10.12
CA ARG A 3 13.52 13.99 9.61
C ARG A 3 13.31 15.50 9.76
N ILE A 4 12.10 16.01 9.49
CA ILE A 4 11.77 17.43 9.74
C ILE A 4 11.92 17.76 11.23
N TYR A 5 11.59 16.84 12.13
CA TYR A 5 11.78 17.05 13.56
C TYR A 5 13.21 16.81 14.02
N GLU A 6 13.97 15.89 13.42
CA GLU A 6 15.42 15.77 13.64
C GLU A 6 16.13 17.10 13.32
N GLU A 7 15.67 17.83 12.32
CA GLU A 7 16.21 19.14 11.92
C GLU A 7 15.65 20.30 12.77
N VAL A 8 14.35 20.32 13.09
CA VAL A 8 13.68 21.48 13.73
C VAL A 8 13.57 21.35 15.27
N ASP A 9 13.51 20.14 15.81
CA ASP A 9 13.42 19.83 17.24
C ASP A 9 14.09 18.46 17.56
N PRO A 10 15.43 18.35 17.45
CA PRO A 10 16.16 17.10 17.61
C PRO A 10 15.97 16.45 18.98
N ILE A 11 15.69 17.26 20.01
CA ILE A 11 15.42 16.79 21.37
C ILE A 11 14.09 16.03 21.40
N TYR A 12 13.05 16.58 20.78
CA TYR A 12 11.77 15.90 20.63
C TYR A 12 11.93 14.62 19.80
N ALA A 13 12.68 14.67 18.69
CA ALA A 13 12.94 13.50 17.85
C ALA A 13 13.67 12.37 18.61
N ALA A 14 14.70 12.71 19.40
CA ALA A 14 15.44 11.74 20.21
C ALA A 14 14.57 11.12 21.31
N THR A 15 13.79 11.95 22.01
CA THR A 15 12.87 11.50 23.09
C THR A 15 11.71 10.68 22.54
N CYS A 16 11.30 10.95 21.30
CA CYS A 16 10.22 10.25 20.59
C CYS A 16 10.74 9.24 19.55
N SER A 17 11.98 8.75 19.67
CA SER A 17 12.53 7.76 18.74
C SER A 17 12.13 6.33 19.10
N ASP A 18 12.10 5.43 18.12
CA ASP A 18 11.84 3.99 18.33
C ASP A 18 12.89 3.32 19.22
N ILE A 19 14.07 3.94 19.35
CA ILE A 19 15.18 3.53 20.22
C ILE A 19 14.74 3.47 21.71
N THR A 20 13.74 4.26 22.09
CA THR A 20 13.19 4.28 23.47
C THR A 20 12.19 3.16 23.77
N LEU A 21 11.78 2.37 22.77
CA LEU A 21 10.70 1.37 22.90
C LEU A 21 11.22 -0.07 23.05
N CYS A 22 12.46 -0.34 22.66
CA CYS A 22 13.00 -1.71 22.66
C CYS A 22 13.83 -2.01 23.91
N SER A 23 13.60 -3.17 24.54
CA SER A 23 14.44 -3.65 25.65
C SER A 23 15.85 -4.09 25.19
N ASN A 24 16.03 -4.36 23.89
CA ASN A 24 17.30 -4.64 23.21
C ASN A 24 17.19 -4.30 21.69
N SER A 25 18.26 -4.42 20.91
CA SER A 25 18.26 -4.03 19.49
C SER A 25 17.38 -4.88 18.55
N LYS A 26 16.76 -5.97 19.02
CA LYS A 26 15.97 -6.93 18.21
C LYS A 26 14.53 -7.14 18.70
N GLY A 27 14.14 -6.52 19.80
CA GLY A 27 12.90 -6.80 20.52
C GLY A 27 12.92 -8.16 21.25
N PHE A 28 11.90 -8.40 22.09
CA PHE A 28 11.84 -9.61 22.92
C PHE A 28 11.26 -10.83 22.19
N PHE A 29 10.47 -10.63 21.12
CA PHE A 29 9.63 -11.69 20.56
C PHE A 29 10.45 -12.84 19.96
N LYS A 30 11.58 -12.53 19.31
CA LYS A 30 12.45 -13.58 18.73
C LYS A 30 12.98 -14.52 19.82
N GLY A 31 13.48 -13.97 20.92
CA GLY A 31 13.97 -14.75 22.07
C GLY A 31 12.86 -15.61 22.65
N LEU A 32 11.71 -15.02 22.96
CA LEU A 32 10.53 -15.74 23.45
C LEU A 32 10.16 -16.93 22.57
N ALA A 33 10.11 -16.73 21.24
CA ALA A 33 9.71 -17.78 20.33
C ALA A 33 10.77 -18.89 20.20
N ASP A 34 12.06 -18.55 20.26
CA ASP A 34 13.15 -19.53 20.28
C ASP A 34 13.18 -20.32 21.61
N ASP A 35 12.91 -19.66 22.75
CA ASP A 35 12.82 -20.30 24.07
C ASP A 35 11.65 -21.28 24.14
N LEU A 36 10.46 -20.90 23.64
CA LEU A 36 9.29 -21.79 23.58
C LEU A 36 9.49 -22.98 22.63
N VAL A 37 10.24 -22.80 21.53
CA VAL A 37 10.64 -23.90 20.65
C VAL A 37 11.59 -24.86 21.38
N SER A 38 12.55 -24.33 22.14
CA SER A 38 13.43 -25.15 22.96
C SER A 38 12.66 -25.91 24.04
N LEU A 39 11.69 -25.25 24.70
CA LEU A 39 10.86 -25.84 25.75
C LEU A 39 9.96 -26.96 25.21
N ALA A 40 9.41 -26.79 24.00
CA ALA A 40 8.57 -27.80 23.38
C ALA A 40 9.31 -29.14 23.13
N GLY A 41 10.61 -29.08 22.85
CA GLY A 41 11.45 -30.25 22.60
C GLY A 41 11.26 -30.86 21.20
N GLU A 42 12.33 -31.49 20.69
CA GLU A 42 12.38 -32.00 19.32
C GLU A 42 11.35 -33.12 19.06
N GLU A 43 11.11 -34.00 20.03
CA GLU A 43 10.14 -35.10 19.88
C GLU A 43 8.71 -34.57 19.70
N TRP A 44 8.31 -33.57 20.48
CA TRP A 44 6.99 -32.95 20.35
C TRP A 44 6.88 -32.19 19.03
N LEU A 45 7.92 -31.45 18.63
CA LEU A 45 7.94 -30.70 17.36
C LEU A 45 7.80 -31.62 16.15
N ASN A 46 8.44 -32.79 16.15
CA ASN A 46 8.31 -33.79 15.10
C ASN A 46 6.88 -34.35 15.01
N LYS A 47 6.22 -34.61 16.15
CA LYS A 47 4.80 -35.00 16.18
C LYS A 47 3.90 -33.86 15.69
N PHE A 48 4.19 -32.65 16.14
CA PHE A 48 3.44 -31.44 15.82
C PHE A 48 3.49 -31.10 14.33
N GLU A 49 4.61 -31.36 13.66
CA GLU A 49 4.77 -31.19 12.21
C GLU A 49 3.73 -32.00 11.42
N LEU A 50 3.46 -33.24 11.85
CA LEU A 50 2.51 -34.17 11.21
C LEU A 50 1.02 -33.84 11.46
N VAL A 51 0.71 -32.93 12.38
CA VAL A 51 -0.66 -32.54 12.69
C VAL A 51 -1.28 -31.75 11.53
N GLU A 52 -2.51 -32.07 11.17
CA GLU A 52 -3.28 -31.32 10.17
C GLU A 52 -3.39 -29.83 10.54
N ASP A 53 -3.22 -28.93 9.57
CA ASP A 53 -3.21 -27.47 9.77
C ASP A 53 -4.35 -26.95 10.65
N GLY A 54 -5.59 -27.37 10.35
CA GLY A 54 -6.78 -26.93 11.09
C GLY A 54 -6.83 -27.37 12.55
N LYS A 55 -5.97 -28.32 12.96
CA LYS A 55 -5.88 -28.85 14.32
C LYS A 55 -4.61 -28.39 15.05
N LYS A 56 -3.67 -27.73 14.38
CA LYS A 56 -2.38 -27.35 14.97
C LYS A 56 -2.52 -26.41 16.18
N VAL A 57 -3.46 -25.45 16.14
CA VAL A 57 -3.71 -24.58 17.30
C VAL A 57 -4.29 -25.37 18.48
N THR A 58 -5.21 -26.30 18.23
CA THR A 58 -5.76 -27.16 19.29
C THR A 58 -4.70 -28.08 19.87
N PHE A 59 -3.87 -28.73 19.03
CA PHE A 59 -2.77 -29.57 19.49
C PHE A 59 -1.72 -28.78 20.30
N PHE A 60 -1.44 -27.54 19.91
CA PHE A 60 -0.58 -26.65 20.69
C PHE A 60 -1.15 -26.38 22.09
N MET A 61 -2.47 -26.17 22.21
CA MET A 61 -3.12 -25.92 23.50
C MET A 61 -3.05 -27.12 24.46
N GLU A 62 -2.89 -28.33 23.94
CA GLU A 62 -2.73 -29.55 24.76
C GLU A 62 -1.35 -29.63 25.44
N ASN A 63 -0.35 -28.92 24.92
CA ASN A 63 0.97 -28.83 25.54
C ASN A 63 0.95 -27.81 26.70
N LYS A 64 0.64 -28.32 27.91
CA LYS A 64 0.51 -27.50 29.12
C LYS A 64 1.77 -26.70 29.46
N GLU A 65 2.95 -27.30 29.34
CA GLU A 65 4.21 -26.66 29.72
C GLU A 65 4.49 -25.42 28.87
N VAL A 66 4.36 -25.55 27.55
CA VAL A 66 4.56 -24.42 26.62
C VAL A 66 3.44 -23.38 26.77
N MET A 67 2.20 -23.82 27.00
CA MET A 67 1.05 -22.93 27.21
C MET A 67 1.15 -22.13 28.52
N GLU A 68 1.61 -22.74 29.60
CA GLU A 68 1.82 -22.07 30.90
C GLU A 68 2.91 -20.99 30.76
N ALA A 69 4.04 -21.34 30.16
CA ALA A 69 5.12 -20.40 29.88
C ALA A 69 4.67 -19.23 28.98
N LEU A 70 3.91 -19.51 27.92
CA LEU A 70 3.37 -18.46 27.06
C LEU A 70 2.36 -17.58 27.81
N THR A 71 1.45 -18.18 28.57
CA THR A 71 0.41 -17.44 29.30
C THR A 71 1.00 -16.52 30.35
N GLU A 72 2.07 -16.94 31.04
CA GLU A 72 2.80 -16.08 31.99
C GLU A 72 3.27 -14.80 31.31
N VAL A 73 3.86 -14.91 30.12
CA VAL A 73 4.35 -13.75 29.35
C VAL A 73 3.18 -12.90 28.83
N LEU A 74 2.16 -13.52 28.25
CA LEU A 74 1.00 -12.82 27.69
C LEU A 74 0.20 -12.07 28.76
N SER A 75 0.17 -12.57 30.00
CA SER A 75 -0.51 -11.91 31.13
C SER A 75 0.06 -10.53 31.48
N ARG A 76 1.28 -10.24 31.02
CA ARG A 76 1.98 -8.97 31.24
C ARG A 76 1.77 -7.97 30.09
N ILE A 77 1.03 -8.34 29.04
CA ILE A 77 0.71 -7.41 27.95
C ILE A 77 -0.09 -6.25 28.51
N GLN A 78 0.38 -5.05 28.23
CA GLN A 78 -0.29 -3.79 28.60
C GLN A 78 -0.33 -2.88 27.38
N PRO A 79 -1.37 -2.03 27.26
CA PRO A 79 -1.37 -0.96 26.29
C PRO A 79 -0.11 -0.10 26.41
N LEU A 80 0.61 0.06 25.30
CA LEU A 80 1.78 0.91 25.18
C LEU A 80 1.63 1.76 23.93
N HIS A 81 1.36 3.04 24.15
CA HIS A 81 1.33 4.04 23.09
C HIS A 81 1.61 5.42 23.68
N ARG A 82 2.13 6.32 22.86
CA ARG A 82 2.20 7.75 23.21
C ARG A 82 0.82 8.38 23.16
N GLY A 83 0.23 8.64 24.34
CA GLY A 83 -1.06 9.33 24.49
C GLY A 83 -1.01 10.84 24.24
N LYS A 84 -2.16 11.51 24.40
CA LYS A 84 -2.30 12.98 24.32
C LYS A 84 -1.89 13.65 25.63
N ASP A 85 -1.50 14.92 25.56
CA ASP A 85 -1.12 15.73 26.72
C ASP A 85 -1.44 17.22 26.47
N ALA A 86 -2.38 17.75 27.25
CA ALA A 86 -2.81 19.16 27.16
C ALA A 86 -1.70 20.16 27.51
N ARG A 87 -0.82 19.83 28.47
CA ARG A 87 0.26 20.71 28.91
C ARG A 87 1.32 20.82 27.81
N ILE A 88 1.73 19.70 27.24
CA ILE A 88 2.67 19.68 26.10
C ILE A 88 2.06 20.41 24.90
N SER A 89 0.77 20.18 24.60
CA SER A 89 0.08 20.93 23.55
C SER A 89 0.13 22.44 23.81
N SER A 90 -0.16 22.87 25.04
CA SER A 90 -0.13 24.28 25.42
C SER A 90 1.26 24.90 25.29
N GLN A 91 2.30 24.21 25.76
CA GLN A 91 3.68 24.63 25.60
C GLN A 91 4.05 24.80 24.12
N ARG A 92 3.73 23.81 23.28
CA ARG A 92 4.03 23.86 21.84
C ARG A 92 3.27 24.96 21.10
N ARG A 93 2.06 25.33 21.54
CA ARG A 93 1.39 26.54 21.03
C ARG A 93 2.14 27.81 21.41
N GLY A 94 2.65 27.90 22.64
CA GLY A 94 3.48 29.04 23.09
C GLY A 94 4.76 29.18 22.28
N ASP A 95 5.44 28.05 22.02
CA ASP A 95 6.65 28.00 21.19
C ASP A 95 6.32 28.40 19.74
N ALA A 96 5.23 27.87 19.17
CA ALA A 96 4.76 28.19 17.83
C ALA A 96 4.41 29.68 17.68
N GLN A 97 3.75 30.27 18.67
CA GLN A 97 3.43 31.70 18.67
C GLN A 97 4.69 32.56 18.73
N SER A 98 5.71 32.12 19.47
CA SER A 98 7.01 32.80 19.55
C SER A 98 7.75 32.74 18.21
N ALA A 99 7.79 31.56 17.57
CA ALA A 99 8.35 31.41 16.23
C ALA A 99 7.59 32.26 15.19
N LEU A 100 6.26 32.32 15.28
CA LEU A 100 5.43 33.15 14.41
C LEU A 100 5.71 34.65 14.56
N LYS A 101 5.97 35.12 15.79
CA LYS A 101 6.39 36.53 16.04
C LYS A 101 7.76 36.85 15.46
N ASN A 102 8.65 35.85 15.37
CA ASN A 102 9.97 35.98 14.78
C ASN A 102 9.98 35.73 13.26
N GLU A 103 8.80 35.64 12.63
CA GLU A 103 8.61 35.40 11.19
C GLU A 103 9.18 34.05 10.68
N ASP A 104 9.54 33.12 11.56
CA ASP A 104 9.95 31.77 11.21
C ASP A 104 8.70 30.88 11.00
N LEU A 105 8.07 31.02 9.84
CA LEU A 105 6.80 30.35 9.51
C LEU A 105 6.91 28.82 9.47
N MET A 106 8.05 28.29 9.02
CA MET A 106 8.26 26.84 8.93
C MET A 106 8.39 26.21 10.32
N LYS A 107 9.17 26.81 11.20
CA LYS A 107 9.26 26.38 12.60
C LYS A 107 7.93 26.56 13.33
N ALA A 108 7.24 27.69 13.10
CA ALA A 108 5.91 27.93 13.67
C ALA A 108 4.91 26.84 13.25
N LEU A 109 4.89 26.47 11.97
CA LEU A 109 4.01 25.41 11.46
C LEU A 109 4.34 24.05 12.07
N ALA A 110 5.63 23.72 12.21
CA ALA A 110 6.08 22.48 12.82
C ALA A 110 5.61 22.39 14.29
N LEU A 111 5.84 23.44 15.08
CA LEU A 111 5.45 23.50 16.49
C LEU A 111 3.93 23.51 16.67
N ALA A 112 3.19 24.25 15.82
CA ALA A 112 1.73 24.23 15.84
C ALA A 112 1.18 22.85 15.46
N SER A 113 1.81 22.15 14.53
CA SER A 113 1.46 20.77 14.17
C SER A 113 1.72 19.81 15.34
N GLN A 114 2.82 19.96 16.08
CA GLN A 114 3.05 19.21 17.32
C GLN A 114 1.99 19.53 18.38
N ALA A 115 1.55 20.79 18.49
CA ALA A 115 0.49 21.15 19.42
C ALA A 115 -0.83 20.43 19.09
N VAL A 116 -1.23 20.36 17.81
CA VAL A 116 -2.42 19.61 17.37
C VAL A 116 -2.24 18.12 17.59
N LEU A 117 -1.06 17.56 17.26
CA LEU A 117 -0.70 16.16 17.49
C LEU A 117 -0.85 15.73 18.96
N ARG A 118 -0.44 16.60 19.89
CA ARG A 118 -0.44 16.31 21.33
C ARG A 118 -1.75 16.70 22.01
N ALA A 119 -2.58 17.53 21.40
CA ALA A 119 -3.81 17.99 22.02
C ALA A 119 -4.79 16.83 22.27
N PRO A 120 -5.32 16.70 23.51
CA PRO A 120 -6.42 15.79 23.78
C PRO A 120 -7.71 16.29 23.13
N VAL A 121 -8.68 15.38 22.96
CA VAL A 121 -9.99 15.76 22.42
C VAL A 121 -10.74 16.66 23.41
N THR A 122 -11.67 17.45 22.90
CA THR A 122 -12.38 18.44 23.71
C THR A 122 -13.11 17.80 24.90
N GLY A 123 -12.86 18.33 26.10
CA GLY A 123 -13.45 17.88 27.37
C GLY A 123 -12.69 16.78 28.11
N GLU A 124 -11.60 16.23 27.54
CA GLU A 124 -10.82 15.18 28.20
C GLU A 124 -9.94 15.73 29.35
N ASN A 125 -9.52 16.99 29.27
CA ASN A 125 -8.74 17.66 30.32
C ASN A 125 -9.19 19.10 30.52
N GLU A 126 -10.19 19.32 31.39
CA GLU A 126 -10.75 20.66 31.65
C GLU A 126 -9.79 21.59 32.41
N ALA A 127 -8.81 21.04 33.14
CA ALA A 127 -7.88 21.83 33.95
C ALA A 127 -6.95 22.72 33.12
N ILE A 128 -6.70 22.36 31.86
CA ILE A 128 -5.88 23.12 30.93
C ILE A 128 -6.78 23.67 29.82
N ASP A 129 -6.67 24.97 29.55
CA ASP A 129 -7.45 25.68 28.52
C ASP A 129 -8.98 25.54 28.63
N GLY A 130 -9.52 25.11 29.78
CA GLY A 130 -10.94 24.80 29.90
C GLY A 130 -11.38 23.62 29.02
N GLY A 131 -10.47 22.69 28.71
CA GLY A 131 -10.78 21.47 27.95
C GLY A 131 -10.81 21.62 26.44
N VAL A 132 -10.42 22.77 25.87
CA VAL A 132 -10.47 23.04 24.41
C VAL A 132 -9.08 23.15 23.75
N SER A 133 -8.06 22.49 24.30
CA SER A 133 -6.67 22.56 23.80
C SER A 133 -6.55 22.24 22.29
N LEU A 134 -7.33 21.28 21.78
CA LEU A 134 -7.32 20.91 20.36
C LEU A 134 -7.87 22.03 19.47
N ALA A 135 -8.99 22.66 19.85
CA ALA A 135 -9.54 23.79 19.10
C ALA A 135 -8.56 24.97 19.06
N LEU A 136 -7.87 25.26 20.16
CA LEU A 136 -6.86 26.33 20.21
C LEU A 136 -5.62 26.01 19.37
N ALA A 137 -5.19 24.74 19.34
CA ALA A 137 -4.07 24.32 18.50
C ALA A 137 -4.39 24.42 17.00
N LEU A 138 -5.57 23.93 16.60
CA LEU A 138 -6.07 24.05 15.22
C LEU A 138 -6.26 25.51 14.83
N TRP A 139 -6.77 26.34 15.74
CA TRP A 139 -6.87 27.77 15.54
C TRP A 139 -5.51 28.39 15.22
N LEU A 140 -4.48 28.17 16.06
CA LEU A 140 -3.16 28.73 15.80
C LEU A 140 -2.58 28.22 14.47
N ARG A 141 -2.70 26.92 14.20
CA ARG A 141 -2.18 26.33 12.95
C ARG A 141 -2.87 26.89 11.71
N SER A 142 -4.18 27.14 11.75
CA SER A 142 -4.91 27.77 10.64
C SER A 142 -4.38 29.16 10.27
N GLU A 143 -3.91 29.94 11.26
CA GLU A 143 -3.31 31.26 11.04
C GLU A 143 -1.98 31.16 10.30
N ILE A 144 -1.13 30.24 10.75
CA ILE A 144 0.18 29.99 10.15
C ILE A 144 0.02 29.46 8.73
N LEU A 145 -0.94 28.55 8.50
CA LEU A 145 -1.25 28.02 7.18
C LEU A 145 -1.71 29.11 6.21
N LEU A 146 -2.53 30.07 6.66
CA LEU A 146 -2.91 31.21 5.82
C LEU A 146 -1.72 32.11 5.47
N LYS A 147 -0.81 32.37 6.42
CA LYS A 147 0.42 33.12 6.16
C LYS A 147 1.36 32.41 5.18
N LEU A 148 1.34 31.08 5.16
CA LEU A 148 2.04 30.24 4.19
C LEU A 148 1.29 30.07 2.85
N ASN A 149 0.23 30.86 2.61
CA ASN A 149 -0.60 30.78 1.41
C ASN A 149 -1.24 29.39 1.19
N ARG A 150 -1.68 28.73 2.27
CA ARG A 150 -2.38 27.43 2.25
C ARG A 150 -3.83 27.57 2.75
N PRO A 151 -4.70 28.29 2.01
CA PRO A 151 -6.04 28.65 2.48
C PRO A 151 -6.99 27.45 2.63
N GLN A 152 -6.88 26.43 1.78
CA GLN A 152 -7.72 25.22 1.89
C GLN A 152 -7.40 24.42 3.15
N ALA A 153 -6.11 24.19 3.43
CA ALA A 153 -5.65 23.52 4.65
C ALA A 153 -6.08 24.29 5.91
N ALA A 154 -5.97 25.62 5.89
CA ALA A 154 -6.43 26.47 6.99
C ALA A 154 -7.96 26.38 7.20
N LEU A 155 -8.74 26.30 6.13
CA LEU A 155 -10.20 26.13 6.18
C LEU A 155 -10.59 24.80 6.83
N GLU A 156 -9.87 23.72 6.54
CA GLU A 156 -10.09 22.41 7.18
C GLU A 156 -9.83 22.48 8.70
N ASP A 157 -8.72 23.11 9.10
CA ASP A 157 -8.40 23.33 10.52
C ASP A 157 -9.48 24.15 11.22
N LEU A 158 -10.00 25.21 10.58
CA LEU A 158 -11.09 26.01 11.12
C LEU A 158 -12.37 25.18 11.30
N LYS A 159 -12.78 24.42 10.28
CA LYS A 159 -13.96 23.55 10.38
C LYS A 159 -13.83 22.56 11.55
N LEU A 160 -12.64 21.98 11.72
CA LEU A 160 -12.37 21.06 12.82
C LEU A 160 -12.34 21.78 14.18
N ALA A 161 -11.72 22.96 14.26
CA ALA A 161 -11.68 23.77 15.49
C ALA A 161 -13.09 24.13 15.97
N LEU A 162 -14.00 24.48 15.05
CA LEU A 162 -15.40 24.75 15.39
C LEU A 162 -16.10 23.50 15.95
N LYS A 163 -15.85 22.32 15.37
CA LYS A 163 -16.36 21.04 15.87
C LYS A 163 -15.83 20.71 17.28
N GLU A 164 -14.59 21.09 17.56
CA GLU A 164 -13.92 20.96 18.87
C GLU A 164 -14.25 22.11 19.84
N ARG A 165 -15.44 22.74 19.69
CA ARG A 165 -15.97 23.78 20.59
C ARG A 165 -15.06 25.01 20.74
N LEU A 166 -14.54 25.53 19.63
CA LEU A 166 -13.83 26.83 19.62
C LEU A 166 -14.57 27.89 20.47
N PRO A 167 -13.88 28.60 21.40
CA PRO A 167 -14.53 29.51 22.33
C PRO A 167 -15.41 30.56 21.65
N ALA A 168 -16.60 30.83 22.22
CA ALA A 168 -17.59 31.74 21.63
C ALA A 168 -17.05 33.15 21.37
N ARG A 169 -16.15 33.64 22.24
CA ARG A 169 -15.47 34.94 22.08
C ARG A 169 -14.66 35.07 20.77
N MET A 170 -14.30 33.95 20.14
CA MET A 170 -13.51 33.91 18.91
C MET A 170 -14.39 33.81 17.66
N ARG A 171 -15.71 33.70 17.77
CA ARG A 171 -16.62 33.48 16.63
C ARG A 171 -16.54 34.57 15.56
N ALA A 172 -16.43 35.84 15.95
CA ALA A 172 -16.27 36.94 14.99
C ALA A 172 -15.00 36.74 14.13
N HIS A 173 -13.87 36.50 14.79
CA HIS A 173 -12.58 36.22 14.15
C HIS A 173 -12.58 34.92 13.35
N TYR A 174 -13.34 33.91 13.78
CA TYR A 174 -13.51 32.65 13.05
C TYR A 174 -14.09 32.88 11.66
N TYR A 175 -15.21 33.60 11.57
CA TYR A 175 -15.83 33.92 10.29
C TYR A 175 -14.96 34.84 9.45
N TRP A 176 -14.21 35.76 10.07
CA TRP A 176 -13.28 36.62 9.37
C TRP A 176 -12.15 35.80 8.73
N ARG A 177 -11.52 34.90 9.50
CA ARG A 177 -10.48 34.00 8.99
C ARG A 177 -10.99 33.03 7.95
N MET A 178 -12.22 32.53 8.11
CA MET A 178 -12.89 31.69 7.11
C MET A 178 -13.11 32.47 5.81
N GLY A 179 -13.44 33.76 5.89
CA GLY A 179 -13.51 34.65 4.73
C GLY A 179 -12.16 34.76 4.00
N HIS A 180 -11.06 34.93 4.73
CA HIS A 180 -9.72 34.92 4.11
C HIS A 180 -9.38 33.58 3.45
N CYS A 181 -9.80 32.46 4.03
CA CYS A 181 -9.63 31.15 3.40
C CYS A 181 -10.40 31.08 2.07
N TYR A 182 -11.69 31.44 2.05
CA TYR A 182 -12.48 31.43 0.82
C TYR A 182 -11.96 32.42 -0.23
N ARG A 183 -11.44 33.58 0.20
CA ARG A 183 -10.76 34.52 -0.71
C ARG A 183 -9.55 33.84 -1.35
N GLY A 184 -8.72 33.17 -0.55
CA GLY A 184 -7.55 32.44 -1.03
C GLY A 184 -7.87 31.23 -1.92
N THR A 185 -9.04 30.60 -1.78
CA THR A 185 -9.47 29.49 -2.65
C THR A 185 -10.21 29.95 -3.92
N GLY A 186 -10.37 31.26 -4.13
CA GLY A 186 -11.11 31.83 -5.26
C GLY A 186 -12.63 31.73 -5.12
N GLU A 187 -13.16 31.55 -3.92
CA GLU A 187 -14.59 31.45 -3.63
C GLU A 187 -15.15 32.78 -3.10
N ALA A 188 -15.04 33.85 -3.90
CA ALA A 188 -15.35 35.23 -3.49
C ALA A 188 -16.75 35.41 -2.86
N THR A 189 -17.78 34.73 -3.40
CA THR A 189 -19.14 34.76 -2.86
C THR A 189 -19.20 34.24 -1.41
N ARG A 190 -18.51 33.13 -1.12
CA ARG A 190 -18.47 32.54 0.23
C ARG A 190 -17.59 33.36 1.16
N ALA A 191 -16.54 33.99 0.62
CA ALA A 191 -15.70 34.92 1.35
C ALA A 191 -16.52 36.11 1.86
N LYS A 192 -17.30 36.75 0.96
CA LYS A 192 -18.20 37.86 1.31
C LYS A 192 -19.19 37.49 2.41
N VAL A 193 -19.91 36.36 2.27
CA VAL A 193 -20.87 35.90 3.29
C VAL A 193 -20.17 35.69 4.64
N SER A 194 -18.95 35.16 4.64
CA SER A 194 -18.18 34.94 5.87
C SER A 194 -17.74 36.27 6.51
N TYR A 195 -17.28 37.24 5.73
CA TYR A 195 -16.93 38.57 6.21
C TYR A 195 -18.15 39.31 6.77
N GLU A 196 -19.29 39.29 6.08
CA GLU A 196 -20.52 39.92 6.59
C GLU A 196 -20.96 39.32 7.93
N LEU A 197 -20.85 38.00 8.09
CA LEU A 197 -21.17 37.33 9.34
C LEU A 197 -20.19 37.70 10.47
N ALA A 198 -18.90 37.85 10.15
CA ALA A 198 -17.92 38.37 11.09
C ALA A 198 -18.25 39.81 11.50
N GLY A 199 -18.59 40.68 10.55
CA GLY A 199 -18.95 42.08 10.81
C GLY A 199 -20.16 42.23 11.75
N ARG A 200 -21.17 41.36 11.64
CA ARG A 200 -22.33 41.34 12.56
C ARG A 200 -21.97 40.93 13.99
N LEU A 201 -20.89 40.15 14.16
CA LEU A 201 -20.45 39.62 15.44
C LEU A 201 -19.32 40.44 16.08
N LEU A 202 -18.59 41.25 15.29
CA LEU A 202 -17.68 42.26 15.80
C LEU A 202 -18.51 43.34 16.50
N ALA A 203 -18.24 43.55 17.79
CA ALA A 203 -18.93 44.54 18.63
C ALA A 203 -18.56 45.99 18.21
N LYS A 204 -18.38 46.94 19.15
CA LYS A 204 -17.99 48.33 18.85
C LYS A 204 -16.51 48.50 18.39
N ASP A 205 -15.89 47.46 17.82
CA ASP A 205 -14.51 47.52 17.31
C ASP A 205 -14.50 48.14 15.91
N GLU A 206 -14.45 49.48 15.85
CA GLU A 206 -14.49 50.24 14.60
C GLU A 206 -13.24 50.04 13.73
N VAL A 207 -12.10 49.69 14.32
CA VAL A 207 -10.86 49.40 13.58
C VAL A 207 -11.02 48.08 12.83
N ALA A 208 -11.50 47.03 13.50
CA ALA A 208 -11.75 45.73 12.88
C ALA A 208 -12.81 45.82 11.77
N LYS A 209 -13.89 46.59 11.96
CA LYS A 209 -14.92 46.81 10.93
C LYS A 209 -14.38 47.54 9.70
N THR A 210 -13.53 48.54 9.89
CA THR A 210 -12.89 49.28 8.78
C THR A 210 -12.01 48.34 7.96
N GLN A 211 -11.21 47.50 8.63
CA GLN A 211 -10.36 46.52 7.93
C GLN A 211 -11.19 45.47 7.19
N LEU A 212 -12.27 44.98 7.80
CA LEU A 212 -13.17 44.01 7.19
C LEU A 212 -13.88 44.58 5.94
N THR A 213 -14.22 45.88 5.95
CA THR A 213 -14.78 46.56 4.77
C THR A 213 -13.78 46.56 3.61
N LYS A 214 -12.50 46.87 3.90
CA LYS A 214 -11.42 46.78 2.90
C LYS A 214 -11.23 45.35 2.38
N ASP A 215 -11.33 44.34 3.25
CA ASP A 215 -11.24 42.93 2.83
C ASP A 215 -12.38 42.52 1.88
N ILE A 216 -13.58 43.09 2.05
CA ILE A 216 -14.71 42.87 1.14
C ILE A 216 -14.50 43.58 -0.19
N GLU A 217 -14.01 44.83 -0.17
CA GLU A 217 -13.74 45.63 -1.38
C GLU A 217 -12.64 45.01 -2.25
N THR A 218 -11.70 44.28 -1.65
CA THR A 218 -10.61 43.58 -2.34
C THR A 218 -10.99 42.22 -2.92
N LEU A 219 -12.26 41.79 -2.82
CA LEU A 219 -12.71 40.52 -3.38
C LEU A 219 -12.77 40.57 -4.91
N ASP A 220 -12.03 39.67 -5.55
CA ASP A 220 -12.07 39.46 -6.99
C ASP A 220 -13.05 38.34 -7.35
N TYR A 221 -14.11 38.70 -8.09
CA TYR A 221 -15.14 37.77 -8.56
C TYR A 221 -14.78 37.10 -9.90
N THR A 222 -13.68 37.50 -10.53
CA THR A 222 -13.22 36.94 -11.81
C THR A 222 -12.38 35.68 -11.64
N VAL A 223 -11.77 35.50 -10.46
CA VAL A 223 -10.97 34.32 -10.12
C VAL A 223 -11.89 33.11 -9.89
N GLN A 224 -11.76 32.10 -10.74
CA GLN A 224 -12.42 30.81 -10.53
C GLN A 224 -11.58 29.90 -9.62
N SER A 225 -12.27 29.05 -8.85
CA SER A 225 -11.63 28.04 -8.01
C SER A 225 -10.70 27.15 -8.83
N LYS A 226 -9.42 27.13 -8.48
CA LYS A 226 -8.45 26.16 -9.00
C LYS A 226 -8.80 24.78 -8.42
N ARG A 227 -9.57 23.97 -9.15
CA ARG A 227 -9.63 22.53 -8.84
C ARG A 227 -8.32 21.91 -9.34
N PRO A 228 -7.64 21.07 -8.53
CA PRO A 228 -6.50 20.32 -9.04
C PRO A 228 -6.95 19.46 -10.22
N PRO A 229 -6.12 19.34 -11.29
CA PRO A 229 -6.43 18.47 -12.41
C PRO A 229 -6.54 17.03 -11.91
N ASP A 230 -7.67 16.38 -12.21
CA ASP A 230 -7.90 14.99 -11.84
C ASP A 230 -6.88 14.12 -12.60
N LYS A 231 -6.01 13.39 -11.88
CA LYS A 231 -5.13 12.42 -12.53
C LYS A 231 -6.01 11.31 -13.09
N ASN A 232 -6.04 11.17 -14.42
CA ASN A 232 -6.77 10.09 -15.07
C ASN A 232 -6.34 8.73 -14.50
N ALA A 233 -7.30 7.97 -13.96
CA ALA A 233 -7.05 6.66 -13.38
C ALA A 233 -6.48 5.70 -14.43
N THR A 234 -5.47 4.90 -14.07
CA THR A 234 -4.92 3.89 -14.96
C THR A 234 -5.96 2.81 -15.27
N THR A 235 -6.13 2.51 -16.56
CA THR A 235 -7.09 1.54 -17.08
C THR A 235 -6.38 0.28 -17.61
N LEU A 236 -7.01 -0.88 -17.45
CA LEU A 236 -6.53 -2.15 -17.99
C LEU A 236 -6.59 -2.18 -19.52
N THR A 237 -5.49 -2.57 -20.17
CA THR A 237 -5.50 -2.84 -21.61
C THR A 237 -6.42 -4.03 -21.90
N GLY A 238 -7.23 -3.96 -22.96
CA GLY A 238 -8.20 -5.01 -23.30
C GLY A 238 -9.43 -5.05 -22.38
N GLY A 239 -9.51 -4.16 -21.39
CA GLY A 239 -10.59 -4.09 -20.42
C GLY A 239 -10.50 -5.14 -19.30
N ALA A 240 -11.31 -4.92 -18.27
CA ALA A 240 -11.39 -5.79 -17.09
C ALA A 240 -12.15 -7.09 -17.36
N LYS A 241 -11.74 -8.21 -16.74
CA LYS A 241 -12.55 -9.42 -16.68
C LYS A 241 -13.77 -9.24 -15.77
N LEU A 242 -14.87 -9.95 -16.07
CA LEU A 242 -16.10 -9.86 -15.30
C LEU A 242 -15.95 -10.46 -13.88
N ASN A 243 -15.22 -11.58 -13.75
CA ASN A 243 -15.05 -12.29 -12.47
C ASN A 243 -13.78 -11.88 -11.72
N LEU A 244 -12.82 -11.25 -12.41
CA LEU A 244 -11.57 -10.71 -11.85
C LEU A 244 -11.35 -9.28 -12.37
N PRO A 245 -12.07 -8.26 -11.86
CA PRO A 245 -12.02 -6.91 -12.40
C PRO A 245 -10.64 -6.22 -12.34
N SER A 246 -9.75 -6.69 -11.45
CA SER A 246 -8.36 -6.22 -11.37
C SER A 246 -7.49 -6.72 -12.54
N LEU A 247 -7.92 -7.74 -13.29
CA LEU A 247 -7.13 -8.44 -14.31
C LEU A 247 -7.60 -8.12 -15.73
N SER A 248 -6.65 -7.87 -16.63
CA SER A 248 -6.92 -7.68 -18.06
C SER A 248 -7.52 -8.93 -18.73
N LYS A 249 -8.42 -8.73 -19.70
CA LYS A 249 -8.91 -9.79 -20.59
C LYS A 249 -7.83 -10.42 -21.46
N LEU A 250 -6.66 -9.80 -21.59
CA LEU A 250 -5.52 -10.37 -22.32
C LEU A 250 -4.93 -11.58 -21.59
N LEU A 251 -5.19 -11.74 -20.29
CA LEU A 251 -4.63 -12.80 -19.46
C LEU A 251 -5.66 -13.86 -19.07
N LYS A 252 -5.19 -15.01 -18.60
CA LYS A 252 -5.98 -15.97 -17.84
C LYS A 252 -5.13 -16.58 -16.72
N ILE A 253 -5.78 -17.10 -15.69
CA ILE A 253 -5.11 -17.83 -14.62
C ILE A 253 -5.25 -19.31 -14.93
N VAL A 254 -4.15 -20.06 -14.89
CA VAL A 254 -4.12 -21.51 -15.07
C VAL A 254 -3.55 -22.16 -13.83
N GLU A 255 -3.69 -23.48 -13.71
CA GLU A 255 -3.17 -24.26 -12.60
C GLU A 255 -2.39 -25.47 -13.13
N GLU A 256 -1.18 -25.68 -12.62
CA GLU A 256 -0.33 -26.85 -12.88
C GLU A 256 0.13 -27.45 -11.56
N GLU A 257 0.24 -28.78 -11.50
CA GLU A 257 0.62 -29.53 -10.29
C GLU A 257 1.91 -29.00 -9.63
N ASN A 258 2.94 -28.70 -10.43
CA ASN A 258 4.25 -28.27 -9.94
C ASN A 258 4.43 -26.76 -9.78
N LYS A 259 3.52 -25.95 -10.34
CA LYS A 259 3.64 -24.47 -10.32
C LYS A 259 2.49 -23.78 -9.58
N GLY A 260 1.50 -24.54 -9.13
CA GLY A 260 0.25 -24.01 -8.59
C GLY A 260 -0.47 -23.16 -9.63
N ARG A 261 -1.10 -22.08 -9.15
CA ARG A 261 -1.87 -21.15 -9.99
C ARG A 261 -1.01 -20.01 -10.47
N PHE A 262 -1.08 -19.68 -11.76
CA PHE A 262 -0.29 -18.59 -12.34
C PHE A 262 -0.93 -17.93 -13.55
N ALA A 263 -0.51 -16.70 -13.85
CA ALA A 263 -0.97 -15.94 -15.00
C ALA A 263 -0.27 -16.35 -16.30
N VAL A 264 -1.05 -16.52 -17.37
CA VAL A 264 -0.58 -16.71 -18.75
C VAL A 264 -1.30 -15.76 -19.70
N ALA A 265 -0.65 -15.44 -20.81
CA ALA A 265 -1.28 -14.71 -21.90
C ALA A 265 -2.37 -15.57 -22.56
N SER A 266 -3.57 -15.04 -22.69
CA SER A 266 -4.68 -15.65 -23.44
C SER A 266 -4.88 -15.02 -24.83
N ALA A 267 -4.32 -13.84 -25.02
CA ALA A 267 -4.23 -13.11 -26.28
C ALA A 267 -2.81 -12.50 -26.42
N PRO A 268 -2.41 -12.03 -27.60
CA PRO A 268 -1.15 -11.31 -27.75
C PRO A 268 -1.09 -10.10 -26.81
N VAL A 269 0.02 -9.96 -26.08
CA VAL A 269 0.33 -8.84 -25.20
C VAL A 269 1.46 -8.04 -25.84
N ARG A 270 1.35 -6.72 -25.84
CA ARG A 270 2.39 -5.79 -26.32
C ARG A 270 3.16 -5.20 -25.16
N THR A 271 4.38 -4.74 -25.43
CA THR A 271 5.16 -4.01 -24.43
C THR A 271 4.41 -2.72 -24.03
N GLY A 272 4.29 -2.47 -22.72
CA GLY A 272 3.58 -1.32 -22.16
C GLY A 272 2.11 -1.56 -21.78
N ASP A 273 1.53 -2.70 -22.17
CA ASP A 273 0.15 -3.05 -21.80
C ASP A 273 -0.04 -3.08 -20.28
N VAL A 274 -1.15 -2.52 -19.80
CA VAL A 274 -1.55 -2.56 -18.39
C VAL A 274 -2.33 -3.84 -18.15
N LEU A 275 -1.70 -4.79 -17.45
CA LEU A 275 -2.23 -6.15 -17.30
C LEU A 275 -2.94 -6.38 -15.96
N LEU A 276 -2.56 -5.62 -14.93
CA LEU A 276 -3.16 -5.70 -13.60
C LEU A 276 -3.27 -4.31 -12.96
N VAL A 277 -4.40 -4.02 -12.33
CA VAL A 277 -4.60 -2.91 -11.39
C VAL A 277 -5.33 -3.47 -10.18
N ASP A 278 -4.59 -3.77 -9.10
CA ASP A 278 -5.14 -4.49 -7.94
C ASP A 278 -5.05 -3.68 -6.65
N SER A 279 -6.12 -3.72 -5.84
CA SER A 279 -6.17 -3.04 -4.54
C SER A 279 -5.85 -4.05 -3.44
N PRO A 280 -5.06 -3.67 -2.41
CA PRO A 280 -4.65 -4.61 -1.39
C PRO A 280 -5.85 -5.04 -0.54
N TYR A 281 -5.83 -6.29 -0.08
CA TYR A 281 -6.74 -6.76 0.97
C TYR A 281 -6.35 -6.13 2.31
N ALA A 282 -5.06 -6.13 2.62
CA ALA A 282 -4.51 -5.37 3.74
C ALA A 282 -3.13 -4.81 3.42
N ALA A 283 -2.78 -3.68 4.03
CA ALA A 283 -1.48 -3.07 3.92
C ALA A 283 -1.10 -2.31 5.19
N CYS A 284 0.20 -2.29 5.51
CA CYS A 284 0.78 -1.56 6.63
C CYS A 284 1.92 -0.65 6.16
N LEU A 285 1.94 0.55 6.72
CA LEU A 285 3.07 1.48 6.62
C LEU A 285 4.17 0.98 7.56
N LEU A 286 5.43 1.03 7.12
CA LEU A 286 6.57 0.73 7.99
C LEU A 286 6.72 1.81 9.07
N SER A 287 7.12 1.43 10.29
CA SER A 287 7.18 2.32 11.46
C SER A 287 8.06 3.54 11.25
N ASP A 288 9.18 3.38 10.53
CA ASP A 288 10.11 4.47 10.17
C ASP A 288 9.44 5.62 9.41
N TYR A 289 8.27 5.36 8.82
CA TYR A 289 7.51 6.31 8.04
C TYR A 289 6.27 6.84 8.76
N TYR A 290 6.02 6.45 10.00
CA TYR A 290 5.01 7.09 10.84
C TYR A 290 5.34 8.59 10.97
N GLY A 291 4.33 9.44 10.80
CA GLY A 291 4.53 10.89 10.77
C GLY A 291 5.07 11.46 9.43
N THR A 292 5.57 10.66 8.50
CA THR A 292 5.97 11.15 7.14
C THR A 292 4.89 10.88 6.10
N HIS A 293 4.17 9.77 6.24
CA HIS A 293 3.08 9.39 5.35
C HIS A 293 1.77 9.26 6.13
N CYS A 294 0.66 9.41 5.43
CA CYS A 294 -0.65 9.07 5.96
C CYS A 294 -0.69 7.56 6.28
N LEU A 295 -1.11 7.20 7.50
CA LEU A 295 -1.21 5.80 7.91
C LEU A 295 -2.21 4.98 7.06
N HIS A 296 -3.21 5.65 6.47
CA HIS A 296 -4.29 5.01 5.73
C HIS A 296 -4.01 4.89 4.23
N CYS A 297 -3.77 6.00 3.53
CA CYS A 297 -3.60 6.02 2.08
C CYS A 297 -2.14 5.97 1.62
N PHE A 298 -1.19 6.08 2.57
CA PHE A 298 0.25 6.18 2.34
C PHE A 298 0.72 7.40 1.55
N ARG A 299 -0.15 8.39 1.32
CA ARG A 299 0.29 9.66 0.72
C ARG A 299 1.28 10.35 1.65
N ARG A 300 2.41 10.79 1.10
CA ARG A 300 3.39 11.59 1.82
C ARG A 300 2.78 12.93 2.22
N LEU A 301 2.94 13.30 3.48
CA LEU A 301 2.25 14.46 4.07
C LEU A 301 2.87 15.78 3.64
N ALA A 302 4.18 15.79 3.37
CA ALA A 302 4.88 16.96 2.86
C ALA A 302 4.35 17.40 1.48
N ASP A 303 3.81 16.45 0.70
CA ASP A 303 3.28 16.68 -0.63
C ASP A 303 1.77 17.02 -0.61
N CYS A 304 1.16 17.09 0.59
CA CYS A 304 -0.24 17.47 0.76
C CYS A 304 -0.32 18.99 0.95
N GLU A 305 -0.30 19.76 -0.13
CA GLU A 305 -0.36 21.24 -0.07
C GLU A 305 -1.77 21.75 0.26
N GLU A 306 -2.80 21.08 -0.27
CA GLU A 306 -4.20 21.51 -0.14
C GLU A 306 -4.87 21.06 1.17
N SER A 307 -4.31 20.08 1.89
CA SER A 307 -4.89 19.57 3.14
C SER A 307 -3.94 19.68 4.32
N ALA A 308 -4.50 19.93 5.51
CA ALA A 308 -3.73 19.93 6.75
C ALA A 308 -3.70 18.50 7.32
N PRO A 309 -2.52 17.95 7.68
CA PRO A 309 -2.47 16.65 8.35
C PRO A 309 -3.31 16.66 9.64
N VAL A 310 -4.04 15.57 9.88
CA VAL A 310 -4.86 15.36 11.07
C VAL A 310 -4.39 14.12 11.83
N TRP A 311 -4.62 14.06 13.13
CA TRP A 311 -4.09 12.98 13.97
C TRP A 311 -5.19 12.11 14.56
N CYS A 312 -4.78 10.92 15.01
CA CYS A 312 -5.63 10.06 15.82
C CYS A 312 -6.11 10.84 17.06
N PRO A 313 -7.37 10.70 17.49
CA PRO A 313 -7.86 11.35 18.70
C PRO A 313 -7.23 10.77 19.98
N LYS A 314 -6.77 9.51 19.98
CA LYS A 314 -6.26 8.81 21.17
C LYS A 314 -4.73 8.82 21.27
N CYS A 315 -4.03 8.38 20.23
CA CYS A 315 -2.58 8.34 20.23
C CYS A 315 -1.96 9.54 19.50
N SER A 316 -0.66 9.68 19.70
CA SER A 316 0.20 10.68 19.04
C SER A 316 1.28 10.03 18.17
N GLY A 317 1.13 8.75 17.85
CA GLY A 317 2.11 8.02 17.02
C GLY A 317 1.87 8.15 15.51
N VAL A 318 0.64 8.46 15.08
CA VAL A 318 0.24 8.38 13.66
C VAL A 318 -0.56 9.59 13.20
N VAL A 319 -0.58 9.78 11.89
CA VAL A 319 -1.13 10.96 11.23
C VAL A 319 -1.78 10.57 9.90
N PHE A 320 -2.73 11.38 9.45
CA PHE A 320 -3.53 11.17 8.26
C PHE A 320 -3.54 12.44 7.41
N CYS A 321 -3.64 12.28 6.09
CA CYS A 321 -3.68 13.42 5.17
C CYS A 321 -5.03 14.16 5.16
N SER A 322 -6.09 13.53 5.66
CA SER A 322 -7.45 14.08 5.68
C SER A 322 -8.29 13.47 6.81
N ILE A 323 -9.40 14.14 7.14
CA ILE A 323 -10.41 13.68 8.10
C ILE A 323 -10.98 12.32 7.67
N GLU A 324 -11.26 12.15 6.38
CA GLU A 324 -11.75 10.89 5.82
C GLU A 324 -10.78 9.73 6.10
N CYS A 325 -9.49 9.90 5.76
CA CYS A 325 -8.46 8.88 6.03
C CYS A 325 -8.34 8.54 7.52
N ARG A 326 -8.44 9.55 8.40
CA ARG A 326 -8.43 9.33 9.86
C ARG A 326 -9.65 8.54 10.28
N ASP A 327 -10.84 8.99 9.89
CA ASP A 327 -12.10 8.43 10.36
C ASP A 327 -12.26 6.99 9.87
N THR A 328 -11.94 6.70 8.60
CA THR A 328 -11.91 5.32 8.06
C THR A 328 -10.96 4.42 8.84
N ALA A 329 -9.75 4.88 9.15
CA ALA A 329 -8.78 4.09 9.90
C ALA A 329 -9.23 3.87 11.35
N VAL A 330 -9.65 4.94 12.05
CA VAL A 330 -10.07 4.92 13.46
C VAL A 330 -11.34 4.09 13.65
N SER A 331 -12.25 4.05 12.68
CA SER A 331 -13.46 3.22 12.75
C SER A 331 -13.24 1.76 12.36
N SER A 332 -12.05 1.39 11.87
CA SER A 332 -11.72 0.03 11.41
C SER A 332 -10.49 -0.52 12.13
N TYR A 333 -9.37 -0.68 11.42
CA TYR A 333 -8.19 -1.36 11.95
C TYR A 333 -7.49 -0.57 13.05
N HIS A 334 -7.45 0.77 12.93
CA HIS A 334 -6.63 1.59 13.82
C HIS A 334 -7.16 1.59 15.25
N SER A 335 -8.48 1.47 15.47
CA SER A 335 -9.03 1.39 16.83
C SER A 335 -8.45 0.24 17.65
N PHE A 336 -8.06 -0.86 16.99
CA PHE A 336 -7.56 -2.06 17.66
C PHE A 336 -6.05 -2.07 17.83
N GLU A 337 -5.29 -1.49 16.89
CA GLU A 337 -3.83 -1.39 17.00
C GLU A 337 -3.36 -0.12 17.74
N CYS A 338 -4.18 0.92 17.84
CA CYS A 338 -3.79 2.26 18.31
C CYS A 338 -3.03 2.25 19.63
N GLN A 339 -3.47 1.44 20.59
CA GLN A 339 -2.91 1.38 21.93
C GLN A 339 -1.70 0.42 22.06
N PHE A 340 -1.32 -0.23 20.95
CA PHE A 340 -0.25 -1.24 20.90
C PHE A 340 0.80 -0.97 19.82
N LEU A 341 0.68 0.09 19.02
CA LEU A 341 1.65 0.37 17.95
C LEU A 341 3.09 0.43 18.47
N ASP A 342 3.31 1.07 19.62
CA ASP A 342 4.64 1.19 20.21
C ASP A 342 5.11 -0.16 20.79
N LEU A 343 4.20 -1.00 21.30
CA LEU A 343 4.49 -2.38 21.69
C LEU A 343 4.90 -3.23 20.48
N PHE A 344 4.20 -3.08 19.35
CA PHE A 344 4.52 -3.81 18.11
C PHE A 344 5.93 -3.48 17.66
N VAL A 345 6.28 -2.19 17.55
CA VAL A 345 7.65 -1.77 17.23
C VAL A 345 8.65 -2.31 18.27
N GLY A 346 8.42 -2.07 19.57
CA GLY A 346 9.32 -2.46 20.66
C GLY A 346 9.52 -3.97 20.82
N SER A 347 8.52 -4.77 20.45
CA SER A 347 8.56 -6.24 20.50
C SER A 347 9.48 -6.86 19.46
N GLY A 348 9.83 -6.11 18.40
CA GLY A 348 10.58 -6.63 17.25
C GLY A 348 9.75 -7.53 16.33
N MET A 349 8.41 -7.45 16.39
CA MET A 349 7.56 -8.22 15.47
C MET A 349 7.75 -7.76 14.02
N SER A 350 7.64 -8.70 13.08
CA SER A 350 7.72 -8.40 11.65
C SER A 350 6.51 -7.57 11.19
N ILE A 351 6.71 -6.72 10.18
CA ILE A 351 5.62 -6.03 9.46
C ILE A 351 4.57 -7.02 8.93
N LEU A 352 4.97 -8.26 8.60
CA LEU A 352 4.02 -9.31 8.18
C LEU A 352 3.06 -9.68 9.31
N SER A 353 3.53 -9.68 10.56
CA SER A 353 2.66 -9.91 11.72
C SER A 353 1.67 -8.76 11.91
N HIS A 354 2.08 -7.53 11.63
CA HIS A 354 1.18 -6.36 11.67
C HIS A 354 0.14 -6.42 10.55
N ILE A 355 0.52 -6.85 9.34
CA ILE A 355 -0.44 -7.08 8.27
C ILE A 355 -1.40 -8.21 8.63
N ALA A 356 -0.92 -9.30 9.24
CA ALA A 356 -1.78 -10.41 9.69
C ALA A 356 -2.86 -9.95 10.68
N LEU A 357 -2.50 -9.04 11.59
CA LEU A 357 -3.45 -8.35 12.47
C LEU A 357 -4.45 -7.52 11.66
N ARG A 358 -3.95 -6.66 10.75
CA ARG A 358 -4.84 -5.81 9.91
C ARG A 358 -5.78 -6.62 9.03
N MET A 359 -5.37 -7.78 8.53
CA MET A 359 -6.24 -8.68 7.77
C MET A 359 -7.48 -9.12 8.55
N VAL A 360 -7.41 -9.15 9.88
CA VAL A 360 -8.54 -9.40 10.78
C VAL A 360 -9.26 -8.09 11.13
N THR A 361 -8.52 -7.04 11.46
CA THR A 361 -9.12 -5.82 12.05
C THR A 361 -9.74 -4.85 11.05
N GLN A 362 -9.69 -5.13 9.74
CA GLN A 362 -10.43 -4.31 8.76
C GLN A 362 -11.95 -4.53 8.79
N SER A 363 -12.41 -5.64 9.35
CA SER A 363 -13.82 -5.98 9.52
C SER A 363 -14.19 -6.22 10.97
N ASP A 364 -15.48 -6.38 11.23
CA ASP A 364 -15.95 -6.81 12.54
C ASP A 364 -15.74 -8.31 12.80
N LEU A 365 -15.95 -8.69 14.06
CA LEU A 365 -15.77 -10.05 14.54
C LEU A 365 -16.65 -11.05 13.79
N GLU A 366 -17.91 -10.70 13.47
CA GLU A 366 -18.85 -11.61 12.80
C GLU A 366 -18.39 -11.96 11.38
N THR A 367 -17.93 -10.95 10.63
CA THR A 367 -17.32 -11.16 9.31
C THR A 367 -16.09 -12.05 9.41
N CYS A 368 -15.21 -11.82 10.39
CA CYS A 368 -14.04 -12.67 10.60
C CYS A 368 -14.41 -14.12 10.94
N LEU A 369 -15.37 -14.36 11.82
CA LEU A 369 -15.83 -15.71 12.16
C LEU A 369 -16.45 -16.41 10.94
N THR A 370 -17.14 -15.66 10.08
CA THR A 370 -17.68 -16.17 8.81
C THR A 370 -16.56 -16.57 7.84
N ILE A 371 -15.52 -15.75 7.71
CA ILE A 371 -14.31 -16.06 6.90
C ILE A 371 -13.62 -17.31 7.45
N HIS A 372 -13.41 -17.40 8.76
CA HIS A 372 -12.83 -18.56 9.42
C HIS A 372 -13.64 -19.83 9.13
N SER A 373 -14.95 -19.75 9.32
CA SER A 373 -15.87 -20.87 9.11
C SER A 373 -15.89 -21.38 7.66
N LYS A 374 -15.76 -20.47 6.69
CA LYS A 374 -15.77 -20.79 5.25
C LYS A 374 -14.43 -21.34 4.74
N TYR A 375 -13.29 -20.83 5.23
CA TYR A 375 -11.99 -21.06 4.59
C TYR A 375 -10.94 -21.74 5.48
N ILE A 376 -11.20 -21.87 6.79
CA ILE A 376 -10.27 -22.48 7.74
C ILE A 376 -10.88 -23.75 8.35
N SER A 377 -11.99 -23.65 9.07
CA SER A 377 -12.61 -24.83 9.71
C SER A 377 -13.47 -25.65 8.75
N ASN A 378 -13.87 -25.08 7.61
CA ASN A 378 -14.79 -25.68 6.63
C ASN A 378 -16.16 -26.08 7.22
N ASP A 379 -16.58 -25.46 8.33
CA ASP A 379 -17.91 -25.67 8.93
C ASP A 379 -19.02 -25.23 7.97
N ILE A 380 -18.79 -24.16 7.21
CA ILE A 380 -19.65 -23.73 6.11
C ILE A 380 -19.05 -24.24 4.81
N LYS A 381 -19.70 -25.25 4.21
CA LYS A 381 -19.34 -25.70 2.85
C LYS A 381 -19.47 -24.52 1.89
N THR A 382 -18.33 -24.04 1.40
CA THR A 382 -18.33 -23.14 0.27
C THR A 382 -18.86 -23.92 -0.93
N VAL A 383 -19.85 -23.37 -1.63
CA VAL A 383 -20.09 -23.83 -3.01
C VAL A 383 -18.79 -23.50 -3.74
N GLU A 384 -18.16 -24.47 -4.40
CA GLU A 384 -17.05 -24.22 -5.34
C GLU A 384 -17.54 -23.16 -6.35
N GLY A 385 -17.26 -21.91 -6.05
CA GLY A 385 -18.17 -20.83 -6.39
C GLY A 385 -17.43 -19.73 -7.09
N SER A 386 -17.44 -19.78 -8.41
CA SER A 386 -17.32 -18.67 -9.37
C SER A 386 -16.10 -17.74 -9.38
N VAL A 387 -15.41 -17.49 -8.27
CA VAL A 387 -14.37 -16.45 -8.16
C VAL A 387 -13.09 -16.82 -8.92
N LEU A 388 -12.88 -18.12 -9.16
CA LEU A 388 -11.77 -18.67 -9.94
C LEU A 388 -12.24 -19.30 -11.27
N ASN A 389 -13.40 -18.89 -11.80
CA ASN A 389 -13.96 -19.48 -13.03
C ASN A 389 -13.09 -19.30 -14.29
N ASP A 390 -12.02 -18.52 -14.24
CA ASP A 390 -11.02 -18.38 -15.29
C ASP A 390 -9.92 -19.47 -15.26
N ILE A 391 -9.91 -20.38 -14.26
CA ILE A 391 -9.01 -21.54 -14.24
C ILE A 391 -9.46 -22.57 -15.29
N GLU A 392 -8.82 -22.52 -16.46
CA GLU A 392 -8.96 -23.54 -17.51
C GLU A 392 -8.01 -24.71 -17.23
N GLY A 393 -8.53 -25.93 -17.08
CA GLY A 393 -7.73 -27.14 -16.85
C GLY A 393 -8.38 -28.24 -16.00
N VAL A 394 -9.48 -27.96 -15.28
CA VAL A 394 -10.20 -28.95 -14.46
C VAL A 394 -11.50 -29.37 -15.16
N ALA A 395 -11.67 -30.66 -15.44
CA ALA A 395 -12.92 -31.21 -15.95
C ALA A 395 -14.06 -31.04 -14.92
N LYS A 396 -15.03 -30.16 -15.19
CA LYS A 396 -16.12 -29.85 -14.23
C LYS A 396 -17.29 -30.82 -14.34
N LYS A 397 -17.57 -31.56 -13.26
CA LYS A 397 -18.89 -32.18 -12.99
C LYS A 397 -19.72 -31.23 -12.12
N SER A 398 -20.59 -30.40 -12.71
CA SER A 398 -21.83 -29.88 -12.07
C SER A 398 -22.47 -28.76 -12.90
N LYS A 399 -23.80 -28.84 -13.07
CA LYS A 399 -24.65 -27.83 -13.74
C LYS A 399 -24.93 -26.65 -12.79
N MET A 400 -24.52 -25.44 -13.16
CA MET A 400 -24.77 -24.21 -12.40
C MET A 400 -26.10 -23.53 -12.82
N LYS A 401 -26.91 -23.11 -11.83
CA LYS A 401 -28.06 -22.20 -12.01
C LYS A 401 -27.61 -20.73 -12.03
N SER A 402 -28.29 -19.91 -12.84
CA SER A 402 -27.89 -18.55 -13.24
C SER A 402 -28.00 -17.49 -12.13
N ARG A 403 -27.09 -16.50 -12.19
CA ARG A 403 -26.97 -15.26 -11.37
C ARG A 403 -28.29 -14.49 -11.18
N LYS A 404 -29.24 -14.63 -12.11
CA LYS A 404 -30.55 -13.97 -12.08
C LYS A 404 -31.51 -14.56 -11.03
N GLU A 405 -31.39 -15.84 -10.68
CA GLU A 405 -32.22 -16.47 -9.64
C GLU A 405 -31.76 -16.11 -8.21
N ARG A 406 -30.48 -15.81 -8.01
CA ARG A 406 -29.95 -15.42 -6.69
C ARG A 406 -30.39 -14.02 -6.26
N LEU A 407 -30.41 -13.07 -7.20
CA LEU A 407 -30.85 -11.68 -6.93
C LEU A 407 -32.35 -11.57 -6.59
N ASN A 408 -33.18 -12.50 -7.08
CA ASN A 408 -34.63 -12.44 -6.88
C ASN A 408 -35.10 -13.04 -5.54
N ARG A 409 -34.27 -13.81 -4.82
CA ARG A 409 -34.63 -14.35 -3.50
C ARG A 409 -34.52 -13.30 -2.39
N ASN A 410 -33.54 -12.40 -2.45
CA ASN A 410 -33.33 -11.39 -1.40
C ASN A 410 -34.37 -10.25 -1.42
N LYS A 411 -35.06 -10.02 -2.54
CA LYS A 411 -36.17 -9.05 -2.60
C LYS A 411 -37.47 -9.55 -1.96
N LYS A 412 -37.59 -10.86 -1.67
CA LYS A 412 -38.83 -11.43 -1.10
C LYS A 412 -38.84 -11.47 0.43
N SER A 413 -37.69 -11.28 1.08
CA SER A 413 -37.53 -11.27 2.55
C SER A 413 -37.48 -9.87 3.17
N HIS A 414 -37.59 -8.80 2.37
CA HIS A 414 -37.54 -7.40 2.83
C HIS A 414 -38.83 -6.62 2.56
N LYS A 415 -39.96 -7.32 2.48
CA LYS A 415 -41.28 -6.70 2.24
C LYS A 415 -42.28 -7.04 3.34
N MET A 416 -41.90 -6.88 4.60
CA MET A 416 -42.84 -6.74 5.71
C MET A 416 -42.27 -5.72 6.70
N SER A 417 -43.09 -4.72 7.01
CA SER A 417 -42.95 -3.63 8.00
C SER A 417 -41.90 -2.54 7.75
N VAL A 418 -42.30 -1.45 7.08
CA VAL A 418 -41.93 -0.08 7.49
C VAL A 418 -43.14 0.83 7.20
N GLU A 419 -43.73 1.39 8.26
CA GLU A 419 -44.51 2.64 8.20
C GLU A 419 -43.68 3.78 8.79
N LYS A 420 -43.93 4.97 8.25
CA LYS A 420 -43.11 6.20 8.20
C LYS A 420 -42.64 6.78 9.55
N ASN A 421 -41.41 7.33 9.55
CA ASN A 421 -41.15 8.70 10.01
C ASN A 421 -39.78 9.24 9.54
N ASP A 422 -39.76 10.48 9.06
CA ASP A 422 -38.64 11.16 8.41
C ASP A 422 -37.53 11.55 9.40
N ARG A 423 -36.43 10.78 9.43
CA ARG A 423 -35.10 11.14 10.00
C ARG A 423 -33.98 10.13 9.66
N VAL A 424 -34.07 9.41 8.54
CA VAL A 424 -33.26 8.17 8.29
C VAL A 424 -32.12 8.32 7.27
N ASP A 425 -32.13 9.34 6.40
CA ASP A 425 -31.27 9.38 5.21
C ASP A 425 -29.74 9.37 5.44
N VAL A 426 -29.22 9.76 6.61
CA VAL A 426 -27.75 9.78 6.87
C VAL A 426 -27.24 8.50 7.56
N MET A 427 -28.13 7.75 8.23
CA MET A 427 -27.78 6.48 8.86
C MET A 427 -27.92 5.31 7.88
N GLU A 428 -28.93 5.34 7.00
CA GLU A 428 -29.10 4.33 5.96
C GLU A 428 -27.92 4.30 4.98
N ASP A 429 -27.44 5.46 4.51
CA ASP A 429 -26.30 5.55 3.58
C ASP A 429 -25.01 4.93 4.15
N LYS A 430 -24.74 5.14 5.45
CA LYS A 430 -23.56 4.58 6.13
C LYS A 430 -23.69 3.08 6.41
N LEU A 431 -24.90 2.60 6.66
CA LEU A 431 -25.19 1.17 6.86
C LEU A 431 -25.10 0.41 5.53
N GLU A 432 -25.61 0.98 4.44
CA GLU A 432 -25.47 0.42 3.09
C GLU A 432 -24.00 0.38 2.65
N ASP A 433 -23.23 1.44 2.88
CA ASP A 433 -21.80 1.47 2.57
C ASP A 433 -20.96 0.49 3.40
N LYS A 434 -21.28 0.31 4.69
CA LYS A 434 -20.61 -0.67 5.56
C LYS A 434 -20.90 -2.11 5.12
N ASN A 435 -22.18 -2.42 4.86
CA ASN A 435 -22.59 -3.75 4.38
C ASN A 435 -21.95 -4.07 3.01
N ASN A 436 -21.87 -3.08 2.11
CA ASN A 436 -21.20 -3.20 0.81
C ASN A 436 -19.67 -3.41 0.96
N PHE A 437 -19.03 -2.79 1.95
CA PHE A 437 -17.61 -2.99 2.24
C PHE A 437 -17.33 -4.40 2.78
N GLU A 438 -18.13 -4.88 3.73
CA GLU A 438 -17.98 -6.21 4.33
C GLU A 438 -18.22 -7.31 3.29
N GLU A 439 -19.24 -7.18 2.44
CA GLU A 439 -19.48 -8.11 1.32
C GLU A 439 -18.29 -8.13 0.33
N LYS A 440 -17.75 -6.96 -0.02
CA LYS A 440 -16.54 -6.86 -0.87
C LYS A 440 -15.32 -7.50 -0.20
N LEU A 441 -15.18 -7.37 1.12
CA LEU A 441 -14.06 -7.96 1.86
C LEU A 441 -14.18 -9.49 1.88
N GLU A 442 -15.35 -10.04 2.16
CA GLU A 442 -15.57 -11.50 2.11
C GLU A 442 -15.29 -12.09 0.73
N LEU A 443 -15.68 -11.38 -0.34
CA LEU A 443 -15.39 -11.79 -1.72
C LEU A 443 -13.87 -11.81 -2.00
N LYS A 444 -13.14 -10.81 -1.51
CA LYS A 444 -11.67 -10.79 -1.61
C LYS A 444 -11.01 -11.83 -0.71
N ALA A 445 -11.60 -12.16 0.43
CA ALA A 445 -11.08 -13.19 1.34
C ALA A 445 -10.99 -14.55 0.61
N ALA A 446 -11.99 -14.89 -0.21
CA ALA A 446 -11.94 -16.10 -1.04
C ALA A 446 -10.67 -16.18 -1.91
N GLN A 447 -10.26 -15.06 -2.49
CA GLN A 447 -9.05 -14.97 -3.32
C GLN A 447 -7.80 -15.09 -2.45
N VAL A 448 -7.73 -14.39 -1.32
CA VAL A 448 -6.56 -14.37 -0.43
C VAL A 448 -6.32 -15.71 0.26
N TYR A 449 -7.35 -16.33 0.84
CA TYR A 449 -7.20 -17.59 1.60
C TYR A 449 -6.94 -18.81 0.71
N SER A 450 -7.12 -18.66 -0.60
CA SER A 450 -6.70 -19.66 -1.58
C SER A 450 -5.18 -19.64 -1.85
N LEU A 451 -4.47 -18.56 -1.50
CA LEU A 451 -3.06 -18.37 -1.83
C LEU A 451 -2.14 -19.39 -1.14
N CYS A 452 -0.96 -19.60 -1.71
CA CYS A 452 0.00 -20.60 -1.26
C CYS A 452 0.51 -20.31 0.17
N THR A 453 0.52 -21.35 1.01
CA THR A 453 1.07 -21.30 2.38
C THR A 453 2.24 -22.25 2.62
N HIS A 454 2.53 -23.13 1.65
CA HIS A 454 3.45 -24.27 1.78
C HIS A 454 3.33 -24.98 3.14
N SER A 455 2.11 -25.19 3.60
CA SER A 455 1.86 -25.76 4.92
C SER A 455 2.38 -27.19 5.05
N ASP A 456 2.35 -27.94 3.96
CA ASP A 456 2.87 -29.30 3.81
C ASP A 456 4.39 -29.43 3.99
N ARG A 457 5.15 -28.34 3.81
CA ARG A 457 6.62 -28.33 3.88
C ARG A 457 7.17 -27.61 5.12
N ARG A 458 6.29 -27.12 5.99
CA ARG A 458 6.67 -26.25 7.10
C ARG A 458 6.97 -27.08 8.33
N ARG A 459 8.16 -26.84 8.89
CA ARG A 459 8.66 -27.51 10.09
C ARG A 459 7.88 -27.11 11.34
N GLY A 460 7.85 -28.02 12.33
CA GLY A 460 7.17 -27.81 13.60
C GLY A 460 7.60 -26.53 14.35
N ASP A 461 8.90 -26.18 14.30
CA ASP A 461 9.46 -24.98 14.96
C ASP A 461 8.97 -23.67 14.32
N ASP A 462 8.97 -23.57 13.00
CA ASP A 462 8.43 -22.38 12.31
C ASP A 462 6.92 -22.25 12.53
N TYR A 463 6.18 -23.36 12.54
CA TYR A 463 4.76 -23.37 12.88
C TYR A 463 4.50 -22.84 14.28
N LEU A 464 5.25 -23.32 15.27
CA LEU A 464 5.11 -22.91 16.66
C LEU A 464 5.35 -21.40 16.81
N LYS A 465 6.39 -20.85 16.16
CA LYS A 465 6.67 -19.40 16.15
C LYS A 465 5.49 -18.57 15.64
N ARG A 466 4.74 -19.07 14.65
CA ARG A 466 3.53 -18.40 14.13
C ARG A 466 2.36 -18.49 15.09
N ILE A 467 2.17 -19.63 15.75
CA ILE A 467 1.13 -19.80 16.77
C ILE A 467 1.39 -18.86 17.95
N VAL A 468 2.61 -18.79 18.46
CA VAL A 468 3.00 -17.85 19.52
C VAL A 468 2.66 -16.40 19.12
N MET A 469 2.94 -16.01 17.88
CA MET A 469 2.60 -14.67 17.36
C MET A 469 1.09 -14.49 17.23
N GLY A 470 0.37 -15.52 16.77
CA GLY A 470 -1.09 -15.54 16.70
C GLY A 470 -1.73 -15.31 18.07
N TYR A 471 -1.23 -15.97 19.11
CA TYR A 471 -1.68 -15.76 20.49
C TYR A 471 -1.35 -14.37 21.01
N PHE A 472 -0.13 -13.88 20.80
CA PHE A 472 0.26 -12.52 21.17
C PHE A 472 -0.66 -11.46 20.58
N LEU A 473 -0.94 -11.55 19.28
CA LEU A 473 -1.83 -10.63 18.59
C LEU A 473 -3.28 -10.78 19.02
N THR A 474 -3.73 -12.02 19.27
CA THR A 474 -5.08 -12.28 19.79
C THR A 474 -5.25 -11.69 21.18
N GLU A 475 -4.24 -11.78 22.05
CA GLU A 475 -4.27 -11.16 23.38
C GLU A 475 -4.35 -9.63 23.29
N CYS A 476 -3.58 -9.02 22.40
CA CYS A 476 -3.70 -7.58 22.11
C CYS A 476 -5.14 -7.22 21.67
N LEU A 477 -5.77 -8.04 20.82
CA LEU A 477 -7.17 -7.83 20.40
C LEU A 477 -8.18 -7.96 21.55
N LYS A 478 -7.92 -8.85 22.53
CA LYS A 478 -8.75 -8.93 23.75
C LYS A 478 -8.69 -7.62 24.53
N HIS A 479 -7.49 -7.12 24.82
CA HIS A 479 -7.30 -5.85 25.51
C HIS A 479 -7.79 -4.63 24.71
N ALA A 480 -7.79 -4.71 23.37
CA ALA A 480 -8.35 -3.67 22.50
C ALA A 480 -9.89 -3.67 22.45
N GLY A 481 -10.54 -4.68 23.05
CA GLY A 481 -12.00 -4.81 23.03
C GLY A 481 -12.56 -5.29 21.69
N PHE A 482 -11.78 -6.02 20.88
CA PHE A 482 -12.28 -6.62 19.62
C PHE A 482 -13.43 -7.61 19.88
N PHE A 483 -13.37 -8.33 21.00
CA PHE A 483 -14.38 -9.33 21.39
C PHE A 483 -15.48 -8.78 22.30
N LYS A 484 -15.55 -7.45 22.53
CA LYS A 484 -16.42 -6.85 23.55
C LYS A 484 -17.91 -7.17 23.40
N ASN A 485 -18.36 -7.38 22.16
CA ASN A 485 -19.76 -7.69 21.82
C ASN A 485 -20.02 -9.20 21.67
N CYS A 486 -19.01 -10.05 21.92
CA CYS A 486 -19.15 -11.49 21.79
C CYS A 486 -19.90 -12.08 23.01
N ASN A 487 -20.79 -13.04 22.77
CA ASN A 487 -21.44 -13.78 23.85
C ASN A 487 -20.39 -14.57 24.67
N LYS A 488 -20.44 -14.46 26.00
CA LYS A 488 -19.51 -15.14 26.93
C LYS A 488 -19.38 -16.64 26.65
N ASN A 489 -20.47 -17.31 26.29
CA ASN A 489 -20.46 -18.76 26.00
C ASN A 489 -19.65 -19.11 24.75
N ASN A 490 -19.49 -18.16 23.81
CA ASN A 490 -18.77 -18.37 22.55
C ASN A 490 -17.39 -17.69 22.54
N LEU A 491 -17.03 -16.97 23.61
CA LEU A 491 -15.86 -16.11 23.64
C LEU A 491 -14.55 -16.88 23.40
N THR A 492 -14.34 -18.00 24.11
CA THR A 492 -13.13 -18.82 23.96
C THR A 492 -13.01 -19.37 22.53
N LYS A 493 -14.12 -19.86 21.96
CA LYS A 493 -14.16 -20.36 20.58
C LYS A 493 -13.85 -19.24 19.59
N ALA A 494 -14.43 -18.06 19.78
CA ALA A 494 -14.17 -16.91 18.92
C ALA A 494 -12.70 -16.46 18.99
N GLN A 495 -12.11 -16.43 20.19
CA GLN A 495 -10.69 -16.10 20.37
C GLN A 495 -9.79 -17.13 19.66
N GLN A 496 -10.10 -18.42 19.76
CA GLN A 496 -9.38 -19.46 19.05
C GLN A 496 -9.51 -19.30 17.52
N SER A 497 -10.72 -19.09 16.99
CA SER A 497 -10.94 -18.85 15.55
C SER A 497 -10.16 -17.66 15.02
N ILE A 498 -10.08 -16.56 15.79
CA ILE A 498 -9.27 -15.40 15.42
C ILE A 498 -7.77 -15.72 15.45
N CYS A 499 -7.29 -16.46 16.45
CA CYS A 499 -5.91 -16.92 16.50
C CYS A 499 -5.57 -17.78 15.28
N GLU A 500 -6.42 -18.74 14.93
CA GLU A 500 -6.26 -19.60 13.75
C GLU A 500 -6.24 -18.78 12.44
N LEU A 501 -7.09 -17.76 12.30
CA LEU A 501 -7.03 -16.82 11.19
C LEU A 501 -5.70 -16.07 11.12
N ILE A 502 -5.22 -15.55 12.25
CA ILE A 502 -3.93 -14.83 12.29
C ILE A 502 -2.78 -15.76 11.93
N VAL A 503 -2.78 -17.00 12.43
CA VAL A 503 -1.78 -18.01 12.09
C VAL A 503 -1.81 -18.31 10.59
N ARG A 504 -2.99 -18.50 9.99
CA ARG A 504 -3.14 -18.67 8.54
C ARG A 504 -2.61 -17.46 7.78
N ASN A 505 -2.92 -16.25 8.25
CA ASN A 505 -2.43 -15.00 7.66
C ASN A 505 -0.91 -14.89 7.71
N LEU A 506 -0.27 -15.32 8.81
CA LEU A 506 1.18 -15.33 8.90
C LEU A 506 1.80 -16.27 7.85
N GLN A 507 1.23 -17.45 7.65
CA GLN A 507 1.72 -18.42 6.65
C GLN A 507 1.63 -17.87 5.23
N LEU A 508 0.47 -17.31 4.83
CA LEU A 508 0.29 -16.77 3.49
C LEU A 508 1.20 -15.55 3.25
N LEU A 509 1.38 -14.69 4.25
CA LEU A 509 2.11 -13.44 4.06
C LEU A 509 3.61 -13.65 3.76
N GLN A 510 4.20 -14.75 4.21
CA GLN A 510 5.59 -15.09 3.90
C GLN A 510 5.86 -15.16 2.39
N PHE A 511 4.88 -15.65 1.62
CA PHE A 511 5.05 -15.96 0.20
C PHE A 511 4.34 -14.98 -0.74
N ASN A 512 3.32 -14.27 -0.26
CA ASN A 512 2.40 -13.53 -1.12
C ASN A 512 2.41 -12.00 -0.88
N ALA A 513 3.14 -11.50 0.12
CA ALA A 513 3.19 -10.08 0.42
C ALA A 513 4.12 -9.31 -0.54
N HIS A 514 3.72 -8.09 -0.90
CA HIS A 514 4.44 -7.20 -1.82
C HIS A 514 4.89 -5.93 -1.10
N GLU A 515 6.14 -5.55 -1.32
CA GLU A 515 6.68 -4.27 -0.85
C GLU A 515 6.21 -3.13 -1.76
N ILE A 516 5.68 -2.08 -1.14
CA ILE A 516 5.14 -0.87 -1.77
C ILE A 516 6.21 0.21 -1.70
N TYR A 517 6.44 0.88 -2.84
CA TYR A 517 7.45 1.94 -2.95
C TYR A 517 6.88 3.21 -3.58
N GLU A 518 7.60 4.31 -3.36
CA GLU A 518 7.51 5.56 -4.13
C GLU A 518 8.85 5.83 -4.80
N THR A 519 8.82 6.57 -5.90
CA THR A 519 10.02 7.04 -6.57
C THR A 519 10.46 8.36 -5.96
N VAL A 520 11.62 8.37 -5.30
CA VAL A 520 12.25 9.59 -4.79
C VAL A 520 13.20 10.11 -5.83
N ARG A 521 13.08 11.39 -6.21
CA ARG A 521 13.91 12.03 -7.24
C ARG A 521 14.22 13.49 -6.90
N GLY A 522 15.24 14.06 -7.54
CA GLY A 522 15.48 15.50 -7.54
C GLY A 522 14.56 16.23 -8.53
N GLU A 523 15.00 17.40 -9.02
CA GLU A 523 14.30 18.16 -10.07
C GLU A 523 14.11 17.31 -11.33
N HIS A 524 15.18 16.63 -11.77
CA HIS A 524 15.14 15.82 -12.97
C HIS A 524 14.34 14.52 -12.76
N GLN A 525 13.46 14.18 -13.71
CA GLN A 525 12.49 13.10 -13.59
C GLN A 525 13.09 11.71 -13.39
N PHE A 526 14.23 11.44 -14.04
CA PHE A 526 14.89 10.13 -14.07
C PHE A 526 16.26 10.10 -13.38
N SER A 527 17.13 11.06 -13.70
CA SER A 527 18.47 11.17 -13.11
C SER A 527 18.43 11.23 -11.58
N GLY A 528 19.18 10.33 -10.93
CA GLY A 528 19.22 10.21 -9.48
C GLY A 528 17.94 9.66 -8.82
N SER A 529 16.93 9.26 -9.61
CA SER A 529 15.71 8.66 -9.08
C SER A 529 15.97 7.28 -8.48
N LYS A 530 15.29 6.96 -7.38
CA LYS A 530 15.40 5.65 -6.73
C LYS A 530 14.08 5.23 -6.05
N PRO A 531 13.77 3.93 -6.02
CA PRO A 531 12.63 3.44 -5.26
C PRO A 531 12.92 3.51 -3.75
N LEU A 532 11.97 4.04 -2.99
CA LEU A 532 11.96 4.03 -1.53
C LEU A 532 10.79 3.15 -1.07
N TYR A 533 11.11 1.99 -0.49
CA TYR A 533 10.12 1.07 0.05
C TYR A 533 9.66 1.55 1.43
N PHE A 534 8.36 1.82 1.59
CA PHE A 534 7.81 2.42 2.80
C PHE A 534 6.63 1.64 3.39
N ALA A 535 6.06 0.68 2.66
CA ALA A 535 4.91 -0.10 3.11
C ALA A 535 4.93 -1.53 2.54
N VAL A 536 4.08 -2.40 3.07
CA VAL A 536 3.90 -3.77 2.59
C VAL A 536 2.40 -4.08 2.51
N GLY A 537 1.96 -4.83 1.52
CA GLY A 537 0.55 -5.22 1.36
C GLY A 537 0.36 -6.58 0.70
N ILE A 538 -0.85 -7.14 0.88
CA ILE A 538 -1.27 -8.40 0.25
C ILE A 538 -2.28 -8.09 -0.86
N TYR A 539 -1.97 -8.52 -2.08
CA TYR A 539 -2.74 -8.23 -3.30
C TYR A 539 -3.35 -9.54 -3.82
N PRO A 540 -4.68 -9.73 -3.74
CA PRO A 540 -5.31 -11.02 -4.00
C PRO A 540 -5.02 -11.58 -5.39
N VAL A 541 -4.99 -10.73 -6.42
CA VAL A 541 -4.71 -11.14 -7.81
C VAL A 541 -3.24 -10.93 -8.15
N GLY A 542 -2.60 -9.88 -7.59
CA GLY A 542 -1.17 -9.64 -7.77
C GLY A 542 -0.28 -10.82 -7.36
N ALA A 543 -0.65 -11.51 -6.27
CA ALA A 543 0.09 -12.69 -5.78
C ALA A 543 -0.01 -13.94 -6.69
N LEU A 544 -0.83 -13.93 -7.74
CA LEU A 544 -0.93 -15.04 -8.70
C LEU A 544 0.11 -14.95 -9.83
N PHE A 545 0.97 -13.93 -9.85
CA PHE A 545 1.99 -13.78 -10.89
C PHE A 545 3.28 -14.45 -10.43
N ASN A 546 3.55 -15.65 -10.95
CA ASN A 546 4.74 -16.43 -10.60
C ASN A 546 6.05 -15.74 -11.03
N HIS A 547 7.13 -16.16 -10.38
CA HIS A 547 8.46 -15.62 -10.63
C HIS A 547 9.12 -16.12 -11.91
N GLU A 548 9.78 -15.21 -12.64
CA GLU A 548 10.93 -15.54 -13.49
C GLU A 548 12.09 -14.56 -13.23
N CYS A 549 13.33 -15.03 -13.45
CA CYS A 549 14.51 -14.15 -13.33
C CYS A 549 14.60 -13.12 -14.47
N TYR A 550 13.95 -13.40 -15.61
CA TYR A 550 13.67 -12.48 -16.73
C TYR A 550 12.15 -12.24 -16.80
N PRO A 551 11.61 -11.30 -16.00
CA PRO A 551 10.17 -11.14 -15.83
C PRO A 551 9.51 -10.62 -17.11
N ALA A 552 8.23 -10.91 -17.27
CA ALA A 552 7.39 -10.37 -18.34
C ALA A 552 6.77 -9.01 -17.99
N VAL A 553 6.64 -8.72 -16.69
CA VAL A 553 6.04 -7.48 -16.19
C VAL A 553 6.95 -6.77 -15.20
N THR A 554 6.73 -5.48 -15.06
CA THR A 554 7.23 -4.68 -13.94
C THR A 554 6.07 -4.04 -13.19
N ARG A 555 6.31 -3.74 -11.91
CA ARG A 555 5.30 -3.17 -11.01
C ARG A 555 5.63 -1.72 -10.65
N TYR A 556 4.60 -0.90 -10.51
CA TYR A 556 4.64 0.39 -9.82
C TYR A 556 3.35 0.56 -9.00
N PHE A 557 3.28 1.61 -8.17
CA PHE A 557 2.15 1.81 -7.25
C PHE A 557 1.47 3.16 -7.49
N GLU A 558 0.13 3.14 -7.52
CA GLU A 558 -0.72 4.33 -7.55
C GLU A 558 -1.53 4.39 -6.25
N GLY A 559 -1.11 5.25 -5.33
CA GLY A 559 -1.54 5.21 -3.94
C GLY A 559 -1.19 3.85 -3.33
N ARG A 560 -2.23 3.08 -2.98
CA ARG A 560 -2.10 1.71 -2.46
C ARG A 560 -2.24 0.63 -3.52
N LYS A 561 -2.60 0.95 -4.77
CA LYS A 561 -2.86 -0.05 -5.81
C LYS A 561 -1.55 -0.49 -6.44
N ILE A 562 -1.39 -1.79 -6.66
CA ILE A 562 -0.32 -2.33 -7.50
C ILE A 562 -0.76 -2.28 -8.96
N VAL A 563 0.13 -1.83 -9.84
CA VAL A 563 -0.07 -1.84 -11.29
C VAL A 563 1.02 -2.65 -11.94
N LEU A 564 0.66 -3.64 -12.76
CA LEU A 564 1.60 -4.44 -13.55
C LEU A 564 1.51 -4.05 -15.02
N ARG A 565 2.66 -3.71 -15.61
CA ARG A 565 2.80 -3.42 -17.04
C ARG A 565 3.78 -4.36 -17.71
N ALA A 566 3.46 -4.77 -18.94
CA ALA A 566 4.33 -5.62 -19.74
C ALA A 566 5.64 -4.91 -20.12
N THR A 567 6.78 -5.59 -19.97
CA THR A 567 8.11 -5.11 -20.37
C THR A 567 8.63 -5.83 -21.63
N ARG A 568 7.86 -6.77 -22.16
CA ARG A 568 8.14 -7.48 -23.42
C ARG A 568 6.82 -8.00 -24.01
N PRO A 569 6.77 -8.24 -25.33
CA PRO A 569 5.59 -8.87 -25.90
C PRO A 569 5.47 -10.33 -25.45
N LEU A 570 4.24 -10.81 -25.37
CA LEU A 570 3.92 -12.21 -25.05
C LEU A 570 2.95 -12.78 -26.07
N THR A 571 3.20 -14.03 -26.43
CA THR A 571 2.31 -14.84 -27.26
C THR A 571 1.34 -15.64 -26.39
N PRO A 572 0.14 -15.98 -26.89
CA PRO A 572 -0.81 -16.80 -26.14
C PRO A 572 -0.18 -18.09 -25.62
N GLY A 573 -0.40 -18.39 -24.34
CA GLY A 573 0.18 -19.52 -23.62
C GLY A 573 1.50 -19.22 -22.89
N GLU A 574 2.16 -18.09 -23.15
CA GLU A 574 3.36 -17.70 -22.40
C GLU A 574 3.02 -17.25 -20.97
N VAL A 575 3.91 -17.57 -20.05
CA VAL A 575 3.81 -17.17 -18.65
C VAL A 575 3.98 -15.66 -18.53
N VAL A 576 3.08 -15.03 -17.79
CA VAL A 576 3.15 -13.60 -17.44
C VAL A 576 3.79 -13.52 -16.07
N SER A 577 5.12 -13.44 -16.05
CA SER A 577 5.92 -13.57 -14.85
C SER A 577 6.30 -12.23 -14.23
N GLU A 578 6.34 -12.20 -12.91
CA GLU A 578 6.86 -11.09 -12.10
C GLU A 578 8.27 -11.41 -11.56
N ASN A 579 8.89 -10.46 -10.87
CA ASN A 579 10.18 -10.66 -10.22
C ASN A 579 10.09 -10.56 -8.70
N TYR A 580 10.37 -11.67 -8.02
CA TYR A 580 10.35 -11.79 -6.56
C TYR A 580 11.62 -11.22 -5.88
N GLY A 581 12.44 -10.48 -6.62
CA GLY A 581 13.68 -9.84 -6.13
C GLY A 581 14.96 -10.23 -6.89
N PRO A 582 15.26 -11.51 -7.14
CA PRO A 582 16.50 -11.89 -7.81
C PRO A 582 16.37 -11.78 -9.34
N HIS A 583 16.91 -10.71 -9.91
CA HIS A 583 16.97 -10.48 -11.36
C HIS A 583 18.32 -10.92 -11.97
N PHE A 584 18.30 -11.53 -13.16
CA PHE A 584 19.52 -12.11 -13.78
C PHE A 584 20.60 -11.06 -14.11
N MET A 585 20.21 -9.84 -14.48
CA MET A 585 21.18 -8.76 -14.73
C MET A 585 22.04 -8.40 -13.51
N MET A 586 21.52 -8.61 -12.29
CA MET A 586 22.15 -8.12 -11.05
C MET A 586 22.76 -9.22 -10.18
N ARG A 587 22.32 -10.47 -10.35
CA ARG A 587 22.73 -11.60 -9.51
C ARG A 587 23.02 -12.84 -10.34
N THR A 588 24.05 -13.58 -9.95
CA THR A 588 24.45 -14.86 -10.57
C THR A 588 23.39 -15.95 -10.36
N LEU A 589 23.40 -17.01 -11.19
CA LEU A 589 22.46 -18.12 -11.06
C LEU A 589 22.41 -18.69 -9.63
N ARG A 590 23.58 -18.92 -9.03
CA ARG A 590 23.70 -19.45 -7.65
C ARG A 590 23.02 -18.55 -6.62
N GLU A 591 23.23 -17.24 -6.70
CA GLU A 591 22.61 -16.27 -5.79
C GLU A 591 21.09 -16.20 -5.98
N ARG A 592 20.62 -16.25 -7.23
CA ARG A 592 19.18 -16.26 -7.54
C ARG A 592 18.51 -17.50 -6.97
N GLN A 593 19.05 -18.68 -7.24
CA GLN A 593 18.50 -19.95 -6.74
C GLN A 593 18.50 -19.99 -5.21
N ARG A 594 19.61 -19.59 -4.56
CA ARG A 594 19.68 -19.54 -3.09
C ARG A 594 18.62 -18.60 -2.51
N ALA A 595 18.47 -17.39 -3.06
CA ALA A 595 17.50 -16.43 -2.56
C ALA A 595 16.05 -16.94 -2.66
N LEU A 596 15.70 -17.58 -3.78
CA LEU A 596 14.37 -18.13 -4.00
C LEU A 596 14.12 -19.37 -3.13
N ALA A 597 15.08 -20.29 -3.06
CA ALA A 597 14.97 -21.48 -2.23
C ALA A 597 14.82 -21.12 -0.75
N CYS A 598 15.54 -20.12 -0.23
CA CYS A 598 15.44 -19.72 1.17
C CYS A 598 14.11 -19.02 1.51
N ARG A 599 13.60 -18.15 0.63
CA ARG A 599 12.41 -17.32 0.93
C ARG A 599 11.09 -17.95 0.47
N TYR A 600 11.10 -18.58 -0.70
CA TYR A 600 9.92 -19.07 -1.41
C TYR A 600 9.90 -20.59 -1.63
N TRP A 601 10.94 -21.31 -1.21
CA TRP A 601 10.99 -22.77 -1.17
C TRP A 601 10.81 -23.48 -2.53
N PHE A 602 11.32 -22.85 -3.60
CA PHE A 602 11.36 -23.43 -4.94
C PHE A 602 12.67 -23.11 -5.67
N HIS A 603 12.94 -23.89 -6.72
CA HIS A 603 14.04 -23.64 -7.66
C HIS A 603 13.49 -23.09 -8.98
N CYS A 604 14.08 -22.01 -9.49
CA CYS A 604 13.60 -21.34 -10.69
C CYS A 604 14.10 -22.02 -11.96
N GLU A 605 13.17 -22.36 -12.85
CA GLU A 605 13.44 -23.03 -14.12
C GLU A 605 13.22 -22.14 -15.36
N CYS A 606 13.19 -20.82 -15.17
CA CYS A 606 13.02 -19.88 -16.29
C CYS A 606 14.19 -20.00 -17.29
N THR A 607 13.99 -19.49 -18.51
CA THR A 607 15.01 -19.54 -19.58
C THR A 607 16.35 -18.96 -19.13
N ALA A 608 16.36 -17.86 -18.37
CA ALA A 608 17.58 -17.24 -17.86
C ALA A 608 18.34 -18.13 -16.86
N CYS A 609 17.64 -19.04 -16.16
CA CYS A 609 18.27 -20.01 -15.27
C CYS A 609 18.72 -21.27 -16.03
N LYS A 610 17.90 -21.79 -16.95
CA LYS A 610 18.21 -22.98 -17.75
C LYS A 610 19.43 -22.79 -18.65
N GLU A 611 19.61 -21.58 -19.15
CA GLU A 611 20.71 -21.22 -20.05
C GLU A 611 21.85 -20.45 -19.35
N ASP A 612 21.83 -20.36 -18.02
CA ASP A 612 22.79 -19.61 -17.19
C ASP A 612 23.15 -18.23 -17.79
N TRP A 613 22.14 -17.37 -17.96
CA TRP A 613 22.36 -16.08 -18.60
C TRP A 613 23.36 -15.23 -17.81
N PRO A 614 24.28 -14.53 -18.52
CA PRO A 614 25.28 -13.67 -17.90
C PRO A 614 24.61 -12.51 -17.15
N THR A 615 25.29 -12.02 -16.12
CA THR A 615 24.94 -10.74 -15.48
C THR A 615 25.29 -9.57 -16.39
N MET A 616 24.77 -8.37 -16.09
CA MET A 616 25.06 -7.16 -16.87
C MET A 616 26.57 -6.90 -16.98
N LYS A 617 27.33 -7.13 -15.90
CA LYS A 617 28.80 -6.95 -15.89
C LYS A 617 29.55 -7.94 -16.78
N GLN A 618 28.93 -9.06 -17.12
CA GLN A 618 29.50 -10.12 -17.96
C GLN A 618 29.05 -10.02 -19.42
N MET A 619 28.03 -9.20 -19.71
CA MET A 619 27.61 -8.91 -21.08
C MET A 619 28.47 -7.80 -21.64
N ASN A 620 29.18 -8.06 -22.74
CA ASN A 620 29.90 -7.04 -23.48
C ASN A 620 29.06 -6.58 -24.69
N ASN A 621 29.18 -5.31 -25.09
CA ASN A 621 28.51 -4.79 -26.30
C ASN A 621 28.94 -5.50 -27.59
N ASP A 622 30.14 -6.11 -27.61
CA ASP A 622 30.65 -6.89 -28.75
C ASP A 622 30.09 -8.32 -28.83
N SER A 623 29.17 -8.68 -27.92
CA SER A 623 28.55 -10.00 -27.93
C SER A 623 27.58 -10.13 -29.10
N ILE A 624 27.87 -11.05 -30.03
CA ILE A 624 27.00 -11.32 -31.19
C ILE A 624 25.55 -11.59 -30.75
N SER A 625 24.63 -10.74 -31.21
CA SER A 625 23.19 -10.84 -30.94
C SER A 625 22.59 -12.15 -31.46
N TYR A 626 21.67 -12.73 -30.68
CA TYR A 626 20.94 -13.91 -31.12
C TYR A 626 19.80 -13.51 -32.05
N ILE A 627 19.78 -14.10 -33.24
CA ILE A 627 18.78 -13.83 -34.27
C ILE A 627 17.68 -14.90 -34.18
N ARG A 628 16.42 -14.47 -34.31
CA ARG A 628 15.26 -15.36 -34.26
C ARG A 628 15.21 -16.24 -35.50
N CYS A 629 14.91 -17.53 -35.34
CA CYS A 629 14.62 -18.44 -36.46
C CYS A 629 13.48 -17.91 -37.36
N SER A 630 13.51 -18.23 -38.65
CA SER A 630 12.44 -17.94 -39.60
C SER A 630 11.15 -18.71 -39.30
N ASN A 631 11.25 -19.89 -38.69
CA ASN A 631 10.12 -20.57 -38.11
C ASN A 631 9.73 -19.88 -36.78
N LEU A 632 8.61 -19.16 -36.78
CA LEU A 632 8.15 -18.37 -35.63
C LEU A 632 7.82 -19.23 -34.40
N ALA A 633 7.47 -20.50 -34.58
CA ALA A 633 7.25 -21.46 -33.50
C ALA A 633 8.56 -22.01 -32.90
N CYS A 634 9.69 -21.83 -33.59
CA CYS A 634 10.99 -22.32 -33.14
C CYS A 634 11.63 -21.38 -32.10
N ARG A 635 12.18 -22.00 -31.04
CA ARG A 635 12.96 -21.31 -30.00
C ARG A 635 14.46 -21.21 -30.31
N GLY A 636 14.88 -21.69 -31.49
CA GLY A 636 16.27 -21.68 -31.94
C GLY A 636 16.85 -20.26 -32.02
N LYS A 637 18.10 -20.15 -31.58
CA LYS A 637 18.90 -18.93 -31.60
C LYS A 637 20.00 -19.07 -32.65
N LEU A 638 19.98 -18.22 -33.66
CA LEU A 638 21.04 -18.17 -34.66
C LEU A 638 22.13 -17.22 -34.16
N ARG A 639 23.40 -17.61 -34.33
CA ARG A 639 24.58 -16.84 -33.88
C ARG A 639 25.63 -16.81 -34.99
N GLY A 640 26.28 -15.66 -35.18
CA GLY A 640 27.38 -15.46 -36.13
C GLY A 640 27.05 -14.47 -37.24
N SER A 641 28.07 -14.10 -38.03
CA SER A 641 27.85 -13.35 -39.28
C SER A 641 27.12 -14.25 -40.29
N VAL A 642 26.34 -13.65 -41.19
CA VAL A 642 25.57 -14.35 -42.24
C VAL A 642 26.44 -15.35 -43.03
N GLN A 643 27.73 -15.02 -43.20
CA GLN A 643 28.73 -15.82 -43.93
C GLN A 643 29.15 -17.11 -43.19
N ARG A 644 29.06 -17.15 -41.85
CA ARG A 644 29.46 -18.30 -41.02
C ARG A 644 28.27 -19.13 -40.53
N MET A 645 27.06 -18.76 -40.95
CA MET A 645 25.83 -19.41 -40.52
C MET A 645 25.55 -20.62 -41.41
N GLY A 646 25.19 -21.76 -40.81
CA GLY A 646 24.77 -22.94 -41.57
C GLY A 646 23.49 -22.68 -42.39
N ASP A 647 23.16 -23.58 -43.31
CA ASP A 647 22.00 -23.39 -44.20
C ASP A 647 20.66 -23.82 -43.56
N ARG A 648 20.68 -24.38 -42.35
CA ARG A 648 19.49 -24.84 -41.61
C ARG A 648 19.59 -24.52 -40.12
N CYS A 649 18.44 -24.24 -39.51
CA CYS A 649 18.35 -24.05 -38.07
C CYS A 649 18.71 -25.33 -37.31
N SER A 650 19.63 -25.24 -36.34
CA SER A 650 20.07 -26.38 -35.53
C SER A 650 18.99 -27.04 -34.69
N LEU A 651 17.85 -26.36 -34.47
CA LEU A 651 16.80 -26.79 -33.56
C LEU A 651 15.54 -27.32 -34.27
N CYS A 652 15.21 -26.79 -35.45
CA CYS A 652 14.01 -27.18 -36.19
C CYS A 652 14.27 -27.53 -37.67
N SER A 653 15.53 -27.50 -38.10
CA SER A 653 15.97 -27.82 -39.46
C SER A 653 15.35 -26.98 -40.59
N THR A 654 14.58 -25.93 -40.25
CA THR A 654 14.04 -24.96 -41.21
C THR A 654 15.20 -24.29 -41.96
N PRO A 655 15.14 -24.19 -43.30
CA PRO A 655 16.16 -23.50 -44.09
C PRO A 655 16.37 -22.07 -43.59
N ILE A 656 17.64 -21.65 -43.53
CA ILE A 656 18.01 -20.30 -43.15
C ILE A 656 18.07 -19.45 -44.42
N ASP A 657 17.13 -18.53 -44.51
CA ASP A 657 17.13 -17.47 -45.52
C ASP A 657 18.11 -16.36 -45.08
N LYS A 658 19.22 -16.24 -45.82
CA LYS A 658 20.31 -15.29 -45.51
C LYS A 658 19.88 -13.84 -45.70
N ASP A 659 18.96 -13.55 -46.61
CA ASP A 659 18.43 -12.21 -46.84
C ASP A 659 17.54 -11.81 -45.66
N LEU A 660 16.66 -12.72 -45.23
CA LEU A 660 15.82 -12.50 -44.05
C LEU A 660 16.66 -12.36 -42.76
N VAL A 661 17.75 -13.12 -42.62
CA VAL A 661 18.69 -12.95 -41.50
C VAL A 661 19.32 -11.56 -41.52
N THR A 662 19.72 -11.07 -42.69
CA THR A 662 20.26 -9.70 -42.85
C THR A 662 19.23 -8.65 -42.44
N VAL A 663 17.98 -8.77 -42.91
CA VAL A 663 16.88 -7.89 -42.49
C VAL A 663 16.67 -7.91 -40.98
N LYS A 664 16.77 -9.08 -40.33
CA LYS A 664 16.65 -9.19 -38.87
C LYS A 664 17.81 -8.53 -38.13
N ILE A 665 19.04 -8.66 -38.63
CA ILE A 665 20.22 -7.96 -38.08
C ILE A 665 20.01 -6.45 -38.18
N ASP A 666 19.60 -5.95 -39.34
CA ASP A 666 19.31 -4.52 -39.53
C ASP A 666 18.19 -4.04 -38.62
N THR A 667 17.18 -4.88 -38.38
CA THR A 667 16.10 -4.58 -37.43
C THR A 667 16.63 -4.46 -36.00
N ILE A 668 17.50 -5.39 -35.56
CA ILE A 668 18.12 -5.32 -34.24
C ILE A 668 18.95 -4.04 -34.10
N ASN A 669 19.75 -3.69 -35.11
CA ASN A 669 20.55 -2.45 -35.11
C ASN A 669 19.68 -1.19 -35.07
N LYS A 670 18.54 -1.18 -35.77
CA LYS A 670 17.55 -0.10 -35.68
C LYS A 670 16.95 0.01 -34.28
N CYS A 671 16.65 -1.12 -33.63
CA CYS A 671 16.14 -1.12 -32.26
C CYS A 671 17.16 -0.50 -31.30
N THR A 672 18.45 -0.81 -31.45
CA THR A 672 19.54 -0.17 -30.69
C THR A 672 19.53 1.36 -30.82
N ALA A 673 19.42 1.88 -32.04
CA ALA A 673 19.32 3.31 -32.27
C ALA A 673 18.06 3.93 -31.62
N GLN A 674 16.93 3.22 -31.65
CA GLN A 674 15.70 3.65 -30.98
C GLN A 674 15.80 3.60 -29.45
N TYR A 675 16.55 2.65 -28.87
CA TYR A 675 16.82 2.64 -27.44
C TYR A 675 17.63 3.86 -27.01
N GLN A 676 18.62 4.26 -27.81
CA GLN A 676 19.39 5.49 -27.58
C GLN A 676 18.50 6.73 -27.70
N GLU A 677 17.58 6.77 -28.67
CA GLU A 677 16.62 7.86 -28.77
C GLU A 677 15.65 7.90 -27.57
N GLY A 678 15.15 6.75 -27.14
CA GLY A 678 14.35 6.63 -25.92
C GLY A 678 15.08 7.17 -24.69
N ALA A 679 16.37 6.87 -24.54
CA ALA A 679 17.21 7.42 -23.47
C ALA A 679 17.33 8.95 -23.57
N LYS A 680 17.55 9.51 -24.78
CA LYS A 680 17.58 10.98 -24.98
C LYS A 680 16.25 11.63 -24.65
N LEU A 681 15.11 10.98 -24.96
CA LEU A 681 13.79 11.47 -24.59
C LEU A 681 13.60 11.47 -23.06
N MET A 682 14.14 10.48 -22.36
CA MET A 682 14.17 10.49 -20.89
C MET A 682 15.03 11.63 -20.35
N ASP A 683 16.21 11.89 -20.94
CA ASP A 683 17.07 13.03 -20.56
C ASP A 683 16.40 14.39 -20.84
N LYS A 684 15.47 14.44 -21.81
CA LYS A 684 14.62 15.61 -22.10
C LYS A 684 13.34 15.65 -21.26
N GLU A 685 13.16 14.71 -20.32
CA GLU A 685 11.99 14.60 -19.46
C GLU A 685 10.67 14.44 -20.20
N MET A 686 10.69 13.67 -21.30
CA MET A 686 9.54 13.32 -22.14
C MET A 686 9.14 11.84 -21.94
N PRO A 687 8.53 11.47 -20.78
CA PRO A 687 8.28 10.07 -20.42
C PRO A 687 7.32 9.35 -21.36
N GLU A 688 6.30 10.03 -21.90
CA GLU A 688 5.32 9.43 -22.79
C GLU A 688 5.94 9.04 -24.13
N GLU A 689 6.70 9.94 -24.75
CA GLU A 689 7.40 9.70 -26.01
C GLU A 689 8.52 8.67 -25.85
N ALA A 690 9.27 8.73 -24.74
CA ALA A 690 10.27 7.73 -24.40
C ALA A 690 9.62 6.35 -24.27
N THR A 691 8.50 6.25 -23.54
CA THR A 691 7.73 5.02 -23.38
C THR A 691 7.30 4.46 -24.74
N ALA A 692 6.69 5.28 -25.59
CA ALA A 692 6.22 4.84 -26.90
C ALA A 692 7.37 4.32 -27.78
N THR A 693 8.49 5.04 -27.80
CA THR A 693 9.68 4.68 -28.58
C THR A 693 10.29 3.36 -28.10
N LEU A 694 10.48 3.22 -26.78
CA LEU A 694 11.06 2.02 -26.18
C LEU A 694 10.14 0.80 -26.36
N CYS A 695 8.83 0.94 -26.14
CA CYS A 695 7.86 -0.13 -26.36
C CYS A 695 7.91 -0.66 -27.80
N SER A 696 7.85 0.26 -28.78
CA SER A 696 7.90 -0.12 -30.19
C SER A 696 9.19 -0.86 -30.55
N ALA A 697 10.34 -0.35 -30.09
CA ALA A 697 11.63 -0.96 -30.37
C ALA A 697 11.79 -2.34 -29.71
N ILE A 698 11.30 -2.52 -28.48
CA ILE A 698 11.33 -3.81 -27.78
C ILE A 698 10.45 -4.84 -28.49
N ASP A 699 9.26 -4.45 -28.95
CA ASP A 699 8.37 -5.32 -29.71
C ASP A 699 9.05 -5.76 -31.03
N SER A 700 9.62 -4.81 -31.80
CA SER A 700 10.38 -5.10 -33.02
C SER A 700 11.61 -5.99 -32.77
N PHE A 701 12.31 -5.81 -31.65
CA PHE A 701 13.40 -6.71 -31.29
C PHE A 701 12.92 -8.14 -31.09
N HIS A 702 11.76 -8.39 -30.48
CA HIS A 702 11.26 -9.76 -30.26
C HIS A 702 10.77 -10.45 -31.54
N GLU A 703 10.52 -9.69 -32.61
CA GLU A 703 10.25 -10.20 -33.96
C GLU A 703 11.54 -10.65 -34.67
N ALA A 704 12.66 -9.93 -34.48
CA ALA A 704 13.91 -10.17 -35.19
C ALA A 704 14.97 -10.95 -34.39
N GLY A 705 15.08 -10.69 -33.09
CA GLY A 705 16.10 -11.17 -32.18
C GLY A 705 15.58 -12.08 -31.06
N ARG A 706 16.51 -12.55 -30.23
CA ARG A 706 16.23 -13.35 -29.03
C ARG A 706 17.12 -12.88 -27.87
N PRO A 707 16.60 -12.86 -26.63
CA PRO A 707 17.42 -12.58 -25.46
C PRO A 707 18.38 -13.75 -25.13
N PRO A 708 19.48 -13.51 -24.38
CA PRO A 708 19.84 -12.24 -23.76
C PRO A 708 20.44 -11.23 -24.76
N HIS A 709 20.05 -9.97 -24.65
CA HIS A 709 20.61 -8.84 -25.42
C HIS A 709 20.69 -7.60 -24.52
N LEU A 710 21.91 -7.12 -24.24
CA LEU A 710 22.17 -6.13 -23.20
C LEU A 710 21.34 -4.86 -23.37
N GLU A 711 21.37 -4.25 -24.56
CA GLU A 711 20.68 -2.98 -24.81
C GLU A 711 19.16 -3.11 -24.70
N THR A 712 18.59 -4.25 -25.12
CA THR A 712 17.16 -4.51 -24.93
C THR A 712 16.81 -4.62 -23.44
N HIS A 713 17.65 -5.27 -22.64
CA HIS A 713 17.39 -5.36 -21.20
C HIS A 713 17.55 -4.01 -20.49
N LEU A 714 18.49 -3.17 -20.93
CA LEU A 714 18.59 -1.78 -20.46
C LEU A 714 17.36 -0.97 -20.85
N ALA A 715 16.84 -1.13 -22.08
CA ALA A 715 15.59 -0.50 -22.51
C ALA A 715 14.38 -0.95 -21.68
N GLN A 716 14.33 -2.22 -21.27
CA GLN A 716 13.29 -2.75 -20.38
C GLN A 716 13.37 -2.15 -18.96
N GLU A 717 14.58 -1.95 -18.43
CA GLU A 717 14.76 -1.24 -17.14
C GLU A 717 14.44 0.25 -17.27
N ALA A 718 14.75 0.88 -18.41
CA ALA A 718 14.37 2.25 -18.71
C ALA A 718 12.84 2.42 -18.75
N LEU A 719 12.12 1.46 -19.35
CA LEU A 719 10.66 1.42 -19.33
C LEU A 719 10.08 1.33 -17.91
N ARG A 720 10.71 0.55 -17.02
CA ARG A 720 10.31 0.50 -15.61
C ARG A 720 10.36 1.88 -14.96
N SER A 721 11.43 2.64 -15.21
CA SER A 721 11.55 4.02 -14.72
C SER A 721 10.48 4.93 -15.33
N CYS A 722 10.20 4.82 -16.64
CA CYS A 722 9.14 5.57 -17.31
C CYS A 722 7.75 5.27 -16.73
N PHE A 723 7.42 4.01 -16.48
CA PHE A 723 6.14 3.63 -15.87
C PHE A 723 6.01 4.17 -14.44
N ALA A 724 7.10 4.17 -13.67
CA ALA A 724 7.12 4.67 -12.31
C ALA A 724 6.86 6.19 -12.21
N VAL A 725 7.03 6.95 -13.30
CA VAL A 725 6.63 8.39 -13.38
C VAL A 725 5.11 8.58 -13.19
N ARG A 726 4.31 7.54 -13.44
CA ARG A 726 2.85 7.59 -13.22
C ARG A 726 2.44 7.19 -11.81
N GLY A 727 3.39 6.66 -11.02
CA GLY A 727 3.14 6.12 -9.69
C GLY A 727 3.25 7.15 -8.56
N ASN A 728 3.48 6.63 -7.36
CA ASN A 728 3.84 7.40 -6.17
C ASN A 728 5.21 8.04 -6.37
N ILE A 729 5.31 9.36 -6.22
CA ILE A 729 6.53 10.14 -6.44
C ILE A 729 6.70 11.14 -5.31
N HIS A 730 7.93 11.29 -4.85
CA HIS A 730 8.35 12.38 -3.98
C HIS A 730 9.54 13.12 -4.61
N ILE A 731 9.44 14.45 -4.68
CA ILE A 731 10.47 15.33 -5.23
C ILE A 731 11.23 15.96 -4.06
N LEU A 732 12.54 15.73 -4.00
CA LEU A 732 13.43 16.37 -3.04
C LEU A 732 13.63 17.83 -3.45
N LYS A 733 13.23 18.77 -2.59
CA LYS A 733 13.57 20.18 -2.74
C LYS A 733 15.06 20.34 -2.43
N LYS A 734 15.80 21.14 -3.22
CA LYS A 734 17.20 21.45 -2.89
C LYS A 734 17.23 22.27 -1.60
N ASP A 735 18.07 21.88 -0.64
CA ASP A 735 18.44 22.73 0.49
C ASP A 735 19.25 23.92 -0.06
N GLY A 736 18.58 25.02 -0.42
CA GLY A 736 19.30 26.10 -1.11
C GLY A 736 18.53 27.30 -1.65
N GLU A 737 17.26 27.51 -1.34
CA GLU A 737 16.59 28.80 -1.58
C GLU A 737 16.19 29.39 -0.23
N LYS A 738 17.15 30.10 0.39
CA LYS A 738 16.78 31.24 1.22
C LYS A 738 16.14 32.24 0.29
N ASP A 739 14.89 32.58 0.59
CA ASP A 739 14.09 33.60 -0.07
C ASP A 739 14.95 34.79 -0.51
N ASN A 740 15.19 34.87 -1.82
CA ASN A 740 15.67 36.06 -2.49
C ASN A 740 14.65 36.41 -3.58
N GLU A 741 13.38 36.44 -3.20
CA GLU A 741 12.32 37.14 -3.94
C GLU A 741 11.84 38.33 -3.10
N ASN A 742 12.71 39.34 -3.04
CA ASN A 742 12.31 40.73 -2.83
C ASN A 742 12.99 41.57 -3.92
N LYS A 743 12.26 41.77 -5.02
CA LYS A 743 12.37 42.96 -5.86
C LYS A 743 10.98 43.46 -6.20
#